data_AF-A0A939YNB3-F1
#
_entry.id   AF-A0A939YNB3-F1
#
_cell.length_a   1.000
_cell.length_b   1.000
_cell.length_c   1.000
_cell.angle_alpha   90.00
_cell.angle_beta   90.00
_cell.angle_gamma   90.00
#
_symmetry.space_group_name_H-M   'P 1'
#
loop_
_entity.id
_entity.type
_entity.pdbx_description
1 polymer ?
#
loop_
_entity_poly.entity_id
_entity_poly.type
_entity_poly.pdbx_seq_one_letter_code
_entity_poly.pdbx_strand_id
1 'polypeptide(L)'
;MNFKKITAALVAAATINSPVFSSGLILTDVLASDEQGSRVVATLPDWVPTDYESAIDFANTYGVSHVENGLICLLFPEIIEKVPPGQPQGMLQYEIRTTEGMMAKLNHNRFGSEEDNLCYEVVVYQPKKSGDFEAYLVDTWAEVRSDIPFTDDSITKYAFTVGEDLMDITETDIFGWLPDCCEEFDAFKKANGKVSVRDNYVLFCMDQNAGTAYSWQAKDTNDTEHLEHYRLQSCARKEAIPVEGGKISYIAVYKAAKDGLARIDWDFGSFALNHPEVTETLTADCIILDDAQTVMLSGDTRVKLINYDTLEPIEINTPSGFTLIDPVNSDDNSKVIADITSNPCIVRNLSVSPDEGIVLGLPAGYSIPKAEGTANNAEDYLSIRKYDNGAFDVVFKPRKEGENGLPPGATRVTFIDKDTGELIPEYLLEHHSLGFGVEMVVPGTSDVPSIQNPKDHISRTYTLETNPCIYKNDLAEKYSTAFEYQFWGEVQPEITTYDNGSMDLVFRTKIRVTGNVNSDYDFNIADAVSLQNWLLGKPDSELKNWAEADFTLDNQIDTFDLCIMLDKLVKREQNAPVALSVTETGGYAGVHYEWNVYKEDGKYFASYENKKIDDLGKIVTEITEKEFRDIMLVDYEGIIEAYNRSQKEMVIDGFYYKTILTYADGSEVNTKASMSYVIQLIEKIMQRYNVDTVKL
;
A
#
# COMPACT_ATOMS: atom_id res chain seq x y z
N MET A 1 -14.10 -6.60 -22.11
CA MET A 1 -14.77 -5.43 -21.50
C MET A 1 -13.79 -4.27 -21.53
N ASN A 2 -14.21 -3.11 -22.04
CA ASN A 2 -13.39 -1.91 -22.16
C ASN A 2 -13.20 -1.28 -20.77
N PHE A 3 -11.98 -1.33 -20.24
CA PHE A 3 -11.64 -0.70 -18.97
C PHE A 3 -11.42 0.80 -19.18
N LYS A 4 -12.35 1.61 -18.69
CA LYS A 4 -12.14 3.05 -18.48
C LYS A 4 -11.39 3.23 -17.18
N LYS A 5 -10.16 3.74 -17.26
CA LYS A 5 -9.42 4.26 -16.10
C LYS A 5 -10.20 5.45 -15.54
N ILE A 6 -10.66 5.33 -14.29
CA ILE A 6 -11.19 6.45 -13.51
C ILE A 6 -10.02 6.97 -12.69
N THR A 7 -9.49 8.13 -13.06
CA THR A 7 -8.52 8.87 -12.25
C THR A 7 -9.32 9.68 -11.22
N ALA A 8 -9.29 9.27 -9.96
CA ALA A 8 -9.85 10.03 -8.85
C ALA A 8 -8.82 11.08 -8.42
N ALA A 9 -9.13 12.36 -8.62
CA ALA A 9 -8.36 13.47 -8.07
C ALA A 9 -8.75 13.65 -6.59
N LEU A 10 -7.84 13.28 -5.69
CA LEU A 10 -7.91 13.64 -4.26
C LEU A 10 -7.22 15.00 -4.10
N VAL A 11 -8.01 16.06 -3.99
CA VAL A 11 -7.51 17.38 -3.56
C VAL A 11 -7.55 17.40 -2.03
N ALA A 12 -6.42 17.14 -1.38
CA ALA A 12 -6.23 17.45 0.02
C ALA A 12 -5.93 18.96 0.15
N ALA A 13 -6.92 19.74 0.57
CA ALA A 13 -6.72 21.15 0.91
C ALA A 13 -5.88 21.23 2.19
N ALA A 14 -4.56 21.36 2.05
CA ALA A 14 -3.69 21.74 3.15
C ALA A 14 -3.90 23.23 3.45
N THR A 15 -4.59 23.55 4.55
CA THR A 15 -4.68 24.90 5.09
C THR A 15 -3.30 25.36 5.54
N ILE A 16 -2.58 26.06 4.66
CA ILE A 16 -1.48 26.93 5.07
C ILE A 16 -2.13 28.26 5.45
N ASN A 17 -1.97 28.67 6.70
CA ASN A 17 -2.23 30.04 7.12
C ASN A 17 -1.28 30.96 6.33
N SER A 18 -1.76 31.50 5.22
CA SER A 18 -1.14 32.67 4.61
C SER A 18 -1.12 33.79 5.66
N PRO A 19 0.01 34.48 5.90
CA PRO A 19 -0.02 35.67 6.72
C PRO A 19 -0.87 36.72 6.00
N VAL A 20 -2.09 36.91 6.48
CA VAL A 20 -2.97 38.02 6.10
C VAL A 20 -2.27 39.31 6.51
N PHE A 21 -1.54 39.93 5.59
CA PHE A 21 -1.18 41.34 5.70
C PHE A 21 -2.38 42.18 5.25
N SER A 22 -3.38 42.32 6.12
CA SER A 22 -4.39 43.36 5.95
C SER A 22 -3.81 44.71 6.38
N SER A 23 -3.06 45.35 5.50
CA SER A 23 -2.88 46.81 5.59
C SER A 23 -4.11 47.46 4.99
N GLY A 24 -5.09 47.76 5.86
CA GLY A 24 -6.30 48.45 5.45
C GLY A 24 -6.01 49.84 4.90
N LEU A 25 -6.31 50.04 3.63
CA LEU A 25 -6.73 51.31 3.05
C LEU A 25 -7.65 50.96 1.86
N ILE A 26 -8.94 51.21 2.04
CA ILE A 26 -9.95 51.04 0.98
C ILE A 26 -9.68 52.11 -0.08
N LEU A 27 -8.98 51.76 -1.17
CA LEU A 27 -9.15 52.46 -2.44
C LEU A 27 -10.26 51.77 -3.22
N THR A 28 -11.20 52.58 -3.69
CA THR A 28 -12.41 52.15 -4.37
C THR A 28 -12.10 52.01 -5.86
N ASP A 29 -11.82 50.80 -6.32
CA ASP A 29 -11.81 50.52 -7.76
C ASP A 29 -13.24 50.52 -8.30
N VAL A 30 -13.44 51.27 -9.39
CA VAL A 30 -14.74 51.38 -10.06
C VAL A 30 -14.90 50.18 -11.00
N LEU A 31 -15.67 49.18 -10.56
CA LEU A 31 -16.08 48.05 -11.41
C LEU A 31 -17.29 48.45 -12.26
N ALA A 32 -17.17 48.37 -13.58
CA ALA A 32 -18.32 48.50 -14.48
C ALA A 32 -18.93 47.12 -14.76
N SER A 33 -20.27 47.03 -14.69
CA SER A 33 -21.04 45.84 -15.07
C SER A 33 -21.64 46.01 -16.45
N ASP A 34 -21.40 45.07 -17.37
CA ASP A 34 -22.14 44.99 -18.62
C ASP A 34 -23.26 43.95 -18.54
N GLU A 35 -24.25 44.02 -19.46
CA GLU A 35 -25.53 43.28 -19.45
C GLU A 35 -25.43 41.72 -19.45
N GLN A 36 -24.23 41.16 -19.38
CA GLN A 36 -23.97 39.71 -19.30
C GLN A 36 -23.22 39.27 -18.03
N GLY A 37 -23.04 40.15 -17.04
CA GLY A 37 -22.52 39.78 -15.71
C GLY A 37 -20.99 39.68 -15.59
N SER A 38 -20.24 40.07 -16.62
CA SER A 38 -18.78 40.21 -16.53
C SER A 38 -18.43 41.57 -15.88
N ARG A 39 -17.69 41.54 -14.77
CA ARG A 39 -17.10 42.73 -14.12
C ARG A 39 -15.76 43.03 -14.79
N VAL A 40 -15.65 44.19 -15.45
CA VAL A 40 -14.40 44.63 -16.09
C VAL A 40 -13.69 45.62 -15.17
N VAL A 41 -12.41 45.39 -14.91
CA VAL A 41 -11.54 46.33 -14.18
C VAL A 41 -11.27 47.53 -15.09
N ALA A 42 -11.67 48.75 -14.68
CA ALA A 42 -11.59 49.96 -15.52
C ALA A 42 -10.18 50.53 -15.66
N THR A 43 -9.28 50.23 -14.72
CA THR A 43 -7.87 50.65 -14.67
C THR A 43 -7.04 49.53 -14.06
N LEU A 44 -5.90 49.19 -14.68
CA LEU A 44 -5.02 48.15 -14.14
C LEU A 44 -4.56 48.50 -12.71
N PRO A 45 -4.48 47.51 -11.79
CA PRO A 45 -4.02 47.75 -10.42
C PRO A 45 -2.60 48.30 -10.33
N ASP A 46 -2.29 49.01 -9.25
CA ASP A 46 -0.98 49.65 -9.02
C ASP A 46 0.19 48.65 -8.91
N TRP A 47 -0.10 47.37 -8.60
CA TRP A 47 0.91 46.31 -8.54
C TRP A 47 1.34 45.81 -9.93
N VAL A 48 0.60 46.13 -11.00
CA VAL A 48 0.98 45.77 -12.36
C VAL A 48 2.11 46.69 -12.84
N PRO A 49 3.25 46.15 -13.31
CA PRO A 49 4.35 46.97 -13.78
C PRO A 49 3.98 47.95 -14.89
N THR A 50 4.47 49.18 -14.77
CA THR A 50 4.24 50.26 -15.75
C THR A 50 5.52 50.84 -16.35
N ASP A 51 6.68 50.46 -15.81
CA ASP A 51 8.02 50.83 -16.26
C ASP A 51 9.05 49.73 -15.92
N TYR A 52 10.31 49.96 -16.28
CA TYR A 52 11.39 48.97 -16.10
C TYR A 52 11.70 48.69 -14.61
N GLU A 53 11.71 49.73 -13.77
CA GLU A 53 12.00 49.58 -12.34
C GLU A 53 10.87 48.83 -11.62
N SER A 54 9.60 49.16 -11.89
CA SER A 54 8.46 48.44 -11.34
C SER A 54 8.38 46.99 -11.82
N ALA A 55 8.89 46.68 -13.02
CA ALA A 55 9.02 45.31 -13.50
C ALA A 55 10.07 44.52 -12.71
N ILE A 56 11.19 45.15 -12.36
CA ILE A 56 12.22 44.54 -11.49
C ILE A 56 11.67 44.32 -10.07
N ASP A 57 10.97 45.32 -9.52
CA ASP A 57 10.33 45.20 -8.20
C ASP A 57 9.32 44.05 -8.17
N PHE A 58 8.42 43.98 -9.17
CA PHE A 58 7.49 42.87 -9.32
C PHE A 58 8.23 41.53 -9.38
N ALA A 59 9.30 41.44 -10.18
CA ALA A 59 10.06 40.21 -10.35
C ALA A 59 10.82 39.76 -9.08
N ASN A 60 11.09 40.69 -8.16
CA ASN A 60 11.73 40.40 -6.88
C ASN A 60 10.72 40.03 -5.77
N THR A 61 9.49 40.55 -5.87
CA THR A 61 8.40 40.35 -4.91
C THR A 61 7.54 39.14 -5.24
N TYR A 62 7.18 38.95 -6.51
CA TYR A 62 6.24 37.91 -6.97
C TYR A 62 6.85 36.94 -7.98
N GLY A 63 8.04 37.24 -8.52
CA GLY A 63 8.65 36.37 -9.53
C GLY A 63 8.05 36.51 -10.92
N VAL A 64 7.73 35.40 -11.57
CA VAL A 64 7.22 35.38 -12.95
C VAL A 64 5.71 35.58 -13.01
N SER A 65 4.95 35.06 -12.05
CA SER A 65 3.49 35.12 -12.02
C SER A 65 2.98 35.81 -10.76
N HIS A 66 1.91 36.58 -10.89
CA HIS A 66 1.14 37.05 -9.74
C HIS A 66 -0.34 37.00 -10.03
N VAL A 67 -1.11 36.54 -9.05
CA VAL A 67 -2.57 36.43 -9.11
C VAL A 67 -3.16 37.29 -8.00
N GLU A 68 -3.87 38.34 -8.39
CA GLU A 68 -4.55 39.22 -7.44
C GLU A 68 -5.75 39.89 -8.10
N ASN A 69 -6.84 40.06 -7.35
CA ASN A 69 -8.07 40.72 -7.81
C ASN A 69 -8.65 40.13 -9.12
N GLY A 70 -8.56 38.82 -9.30
CA GLY A 70 -9.08 38.11 -10.48
C GLY A 70 -8.28 38.34 -11.77
N LEU A 71 -7.04 38.84 -11.66
CA LEU A 71 -6.12 39.03 -12.78
C LEU A 71 -4.91 38.12 -12.62
N ILE A 72 -4.36 37.69 -13.76
CA ILE A 72 -3.06 37.02 -13.82
C ILE A 72 -2.09 37.95 -14.53
N CYS A 73 -0.99 38.30 -13.88
CA CYS A 73 0.12 39.01 -14.52
C CYS A 73 1.30 38.05 -14.68
N LEU A 74 1.82 37.97 -15.91
CA LEU A 74 3.02 37.21 -16.23
C LEU A 74 4.13 38.18 -16.65
N LEU A 75 5.33 37.97 -16.11
CA LEU A 75 6.51 38.78 -16.34
C LEU A 75 7.68 37.88 -16.78
N PHE A 76 8.15 38.06 -18.01
CA PHE A 76 9.25 37.27 -18.57
C PHE A 76 10.46 38.14 -18.87
N PRO A 77 11.67 37.77 -18.41
CA PRO A 77 12.91 38.41 -18.82
C PRO A 77 13.33 37.92 -20.22
N GLU A 78 13.69 38.85 -21.10
CA GLU A 78 14.25 38.58 -22.42
C GLU A 78 15.56 39.36 -22.61
N ILE A 79 16.57 38.72 -23.23
CA ILE A 79 17.80 39.42 -23.65
C ILE A 79 17.61 39.89 -25.08
N ILE A 80 17.78 41.19 -25.31
CA ILE A 80 17.80 41.81 -26.63
C ILE A 80 19.14 41.49 -27.31
N GLU A 81 19.30 40.28 -27.86
CA GLU A 81 20.44 40.01 -28.72
C GLU A 81 20.30 40.76 -30.05
N LYS A 82 21.38 41.40 -30.51
CA LYS A 82 21.50 41.84 -31.90
C LYS A 82 21.50 40.59 -32.79
N VAL A 83 20.36 40.33 -33.42
CA VAL A 83 20.17 39.29 -34.45
C VAL A 83 21.39 39.23 -35.39
N PRO A 84 22.02 38.05 -35.59
CA PRO A 84 23.18 37.90 -36.48
C PRO A 84 22.88 38.45 -37.89
N PRO A 85 23.86 39.10 -38.56
CA PRO A 85 23.64 39.66 -39.89
C PRO A 85 23.25 38.55 -40.88
N GLY A 86 22.01 38.58 -41.37
CA GLY A 86 21.45 37.60 -42.31
C GLY A 86 20.15 36.94 -41.87
N GLN A 87 19.73 37.09 -40.61
CA GLN A 87 18.40 36.71 -40.13
C GLN A 87 17.44 37.92 -40.11
N PRO A 88 16.11 37.71 -40.21
CA PRO A 88 15.14 38.80 -40.15
C PRO A 88 15.29 39.56 -38.82
N GLN A 89 15.80 40.80 -38.90
CA GLN A 89 15.95 41.66 -37.74
C GLN A 89 14.57 41.94 -37.14
N GLY A 90 14.45 41.79 -35.80
CA GLY A 90 13.23 42.08 -35.06
C GLY A 90 12.33 40.88 -34.75
N MET A 91 12.80 39.64 -34.94
CA MET A 91 12.11 38.47 -34.37
C MET A 91 12.47 38.32 -32.90
N LEU A 92 11.44 38.13 -32.07
CA LEU A 92 11.58 37.79 -30.65
C LEU A 92 12.16 36.39 -30.55
N GLN A 93 12.98 36.14 -29.52
CA GLN A 93 13.43 34.79 -29.24
C GLN A 93 12.27 33.97 -28.67
N TYR A 94 11.45 34.58 -27.79
CA TYR A 94 10.36 33.89 -27.11
C TYR A 94 8.98 34.42 -27.50
N GLU A 95 7.98 33.55 -27.41
CA GLU A 95 6.58 33.90 -27.61
C GLU A 95 5.75 33.28 -26.48
N ILE A 96 4.90 34.10 -25.84
CA ILE A 96 3.91 33.64 -24.87
C ILE A 96 2.69 33.10 -25.62
N ARG A 97 2.46 31.80 -25.52
CA ARG A 97 1.27 31.13 -26.06
C ARG A 97 0.35 30.70 -24.94
N THR A 98 -0.96 30.80 -25.14
CA THR A 98 -1.94 30.52 -24.09
C THR A 98 -3.14 29.72 -24.57
N THR A 99 -3.88 29.12 -23.64
CA THR A 99 -5.14 28.43 -23.93
C THR A 99 -6.15 29.36 -24.61
N GLU A 100 -6.53 29.04 -25.85
CA GLU A 100 -7.42 29.88 -26.64
C GLU A 100 -8.79 30.09 -25.98
N GLY A 101 -9.24 31.34 -25.96
CA GLY A 101 -10.60 31.70 -25.55
C GLY A 101 -10.90 31.59 -24.04
N MET A 102 -9.92 31.20 -23.21
CA MET A 102 -10.06 31.19 -21.74
C MET A 102 -9.94 32.59 -21.14
N MET A 103 -8.96 33.37 -21.63
CA MET A 103 -8.61 34.68 -21.08
C MET A 103 -8.86 35.82 -22.07
N ALA A 104 -9.11 37.02 -21.54
CA ALA A 104 -8.95 38.29 -22.23
C ALA A 104 -7.56 38.87 -21.90
N LYS A 105 -6.77 39.23 -22.91
CA LYS A 105 -5.51 39.96 -22.69
C LYS A 105 -5.83 41.43 -22.49
N LEU A 106 -5.64 41.94 -21.27
CA LEU A 106 -5.91 43.32 -20.90
C LEU A 106 -4.74 44.24 -21.19
N ASN A 107 -3.52 43.76 -20.98
CA ASN A 107 -2.30 44.52 -21.18
C ASN A 107 -1.18 43.64 -21.73
N HIS A 108 -0.31 44.24 -22.52
CA HIS A 108 0.89 43.58 -23.06
C HIS A 108 1.93 44.64 -23.40
N ASN A 109 2.87 44.85 -22.48
CA ASN A 109 3.91 45.85 -22.60
C ASN A 109 5.30 45.22 -22.49
N ARG A 110 6.30 45.96 -22.98
CA ARG A 110 7.71 45.62 -22.80
C ARG A 110 8.45 46.80 -22.22
N PHE A 111 9.24 46.53 -21.21
CA PHE A 111 10.05 47.52 -20.52
C PHE A 111 11.51 47.10 -20.62
N GLY A 112 12.35 47.93 -21.22
CA GLY A 112 13.80 47.69 -21.31
C GLY A 112 14.57 48.91 -20.85
N SER A 113 15.83 48.69 -20.48
CA SER A 113 16.78 49.76 -20.18
C SER A 113 17.66 50.06 -21.41
N GLU A 114 18.17 51.28 -21.53
CA GLU A 114 19.22 51.60 -22.53
C GLU A 114 20.62 51.13 -22.07
N GLU A 115 20.77 50.84 -20.77
CA GLU A 115 22.05 50.48 -20.14
C GLU A 115 22.25 48.97 -20.01
N ASP A 116 21.17 48.19 -20.06
CA ASP A 116 21.16 46.73 -19.97
C ASP A 116 20.51 46.14 -21.22
N ASN A 117 21.01 45.00 -21.71
CA ASN A 117 20.39 44.29 -22.83
C ASN A 117 19.17 43.46 -22.37
N LEU A 118 18.69 43.65 -21.15
CA LEU A 118 17.54 42.96 -20.59
C LEU A 118 16.25 43.79 -20.79
N CYS A 119 15.19 43.13 -21.23
CA CYS A 119 13.84 43.67 -21.18
C CYS A 119 12.87 42.71 -20.51
N TYR A 120 11.85 43.26 -19.86
CA TYR A 120 10.77 42.51 -19.26
C TYR A 120 9.51 42.65 -20.11
N GLU A 121 9.00 41.51 -20.57
CA GLU A 121 7.69 41.42 -21.19
C GLU A 121 6.62 41.15 -20.13
N VAL A 122 5.65 42.05 -20.03
CA VAL A 122 4.59 42.01 -19.02
C VAL A 122 3.24 41.85 -19.70
N VAL A 123 2.52 40.79 -19.35
CA VAL A 123 1.22 40.47 -19.93
C VAL A 123 0.19 40.22 -18.83
N VAL A 124 -0.97 40.88 -18.95
CA VAL A 124 -2.06 40.76 -17.98
C VAL A 124 -3.27 40.12 -18.62
N TYR A 125 -3.78 39.07 -17.97
CA TYR A 125 -4.93 38.29 -18.38
C TYR A 125 -6.08 38.42 -17.39
N GLN A 126 -7.30 38.42 -17.92
CA GLN A 126 -8.54 38.34 -17.15
C GLN A 126 -9.38 37.14 -17.61
N PRO A 127 -9.91 36.30 -16.71
CA PRO A 127 -10.76 35.18 -17.10
C PRO A 127 -12.05 35.60 -17.79
N LYS A 128 -12.42 34.89 -18.87
CA LYS A 128 -13.73 35.01 -19.53
C LYS A 128 -14.71 33.94 -19.06
N LYS A 129 -14.21 32.81 -18.60
CA LYS A 129 -14.97 31.64 -18.15
C LYS A 129 -14.12 30.79 -17.21
N SER A 130 -14.78 29.95 -16.43
CA SER A 130 -14.13 28.97 -15.55
C SER A 130 -13.45 27.85 -16.34
N GLY A 131 -12.46 27.21 -15.72
CA GLY A 131 -11.67 26.11 -16.28
C GLY A 131 -10.16 26.38 -16.25
N ASP A 132 -9.41 25.50 -16.90
CA ASP A 132 -7.95 25.53 -16.86
C ASP A 132 -7.36 26.49 -17.90
N PHE A 133 -6.34 27.23 -17.48
CA PHE A 133 -5.59 28.17 -18.29
C PHE A 133 -4.10 27.83 -18.19
N GLU A 134 -3.47 27.65 -19.35
CA GLU A 134 -2.06 27.36 -19.44
C GLU A 134 -1.39 28.46 -20.26
N ALA A 135 -0.21 28.90 -19.81
CA ALA A 135 0.66 29.84 -20.50
C ALA A 135 2.03 29.19 -20.70
N TYR A 136 2.49 29.19 -21.95
CA TYR A 136 3.74 28.59 -22.40
C TYR A 136 4.68 29.67 -22.86
N LEU A 137 5.94 29.61 -22.41
CA LEU A 137 7.03 30.37 -22.99
C LEU A 137 7.72 29.48 -24.03
N VAL A 138 7.58 29.82 -25.32
CA VAL A 138 8.08 29.00 -26.44
C VAL A 138 9.29 29.66 -27.07
N ASP A 139 10.39 28.91 -27.25
CA ASP A 139 11.53 29.36 -28.05
C ASP A 139 11.17 29.27 -29.53
N THR A 140 11.08 30.43 -30.18
CA THR A 140 10.72 30.50 -31.60
C THR A 140 11.91 30.19 -32.53
N TRP A 141 13.12 30.06 -31.98
CA TRP A 141 14.36 29.80 -32.74
C TRP A 141 14.79 28.33 -32.68
N ALA A 142 14.17 27.50 -31.83
CA ALA A 142 14.39 26.06 -31.82
C ALA A 142 13.98 25.42 -33.17
N GLU A 143 14.84 24.57 -33.75
CA GLU A 143 14.58 23.92 -35.03
C GLU A 143 13.36 22.98 -34.95
N VAL A 144 12.22 23.45 -35.47
CA VAL A 144 10.93 22.76 -35.55
C VAL A 144 11.07 21.31 -36.06
N ARG A 145 10.83 20.31 -35.20
CA ARG A 145 10.43 18.96 -35.63
C ARG A 145 8.90 18.90 -35.68
N SER A 146 8.36 18.98 -36.89
CA SER A 146 6.94 19.16 -37.21
C SER A 146 5.98 17.99 -36.86
N ASP A 147 6.37 17.07 -35.98
CA ASP A 147 5.73 15.77 -35.82
C ASP A 147 5.49 15.34 -34.36
N ILE A 148 5.73 16.23 -33.38
CA ILE A 148 5.53 15.97 -31.93
C ILE A 148 4.69 17.12 -31.32
N PRO A 149 3.73 16.83 -30.42
CA PRO A 149 2.94 17.88 -29.74
C PRO A 149 3.82 18.86 -28.94
N PHE A 150 3.31 20.09 -28.81
CA PHE A 150 3.93 21.35 -28.35
C PHE A 150 4.78 21.35 -27.05
N THR A 151 4.89 20.24 -26.33
CA THR A 151 5.57 20.16 -25.04
C THR A 151 7.10 20.16 -25.11
N ASP A 152 7.70 19.89 -26.28
CA ASP A 152 9.16 19.72 -26.40
C ASP A 152 9.91 21.05 -26.67
N ASP A 153 9.24 22.07 -27.21
CA ASP A 153 9.84 23.38 -27.57
C ASP A 153 9.56 24.49 -26.52
N SER A 154 8.69 24.22 -25.54
CA SER A 154 8.39 25.17 -24.46
C SER A 154 9.49 25.14 -23.40
N ILE A 155 10.10 26.29 -23.10
CA ILE A 155 11.14 26.39 -22.08
C ILE A 155 10.52 26.29 -20.68
N THR A 156 9.31 26.82 -20.50
CA THR A 156 8.57 26.74 -19.23
C THR A 156 7.06 26.85 -19.48
N LYS A 157 6.29 26.22 -18.58
CA LYS A 157 4.84 26.21 -18.57
C LYS A 157 4.34 26.71 -17.21
N TYR A 158 3.36 27.60 -17.25
CA TYR A 158 2.57 28.04 -16.11
C TYR A 158 1.13 27.58 -16.28
N ALA A 159 0.52 27.07 -15.22
CA ALA A 159 -0.82 26.49 -15.22
C ALA A 159 -1.65 27.07 -14.08
N PHE A 160 -2.90 27.42 -14.40
CA PHE A 160 -3.84 28.02 -13.48
C PHE A 160 -5.21 27.37 -13.65
N THR A 161 -5.98 27.30 -12.57
CA THR A 161 -7.39 26.90 -12.61
C THR A 161 -8.24 28.07 -12.16
N VAL A 162 -9.23 28.42 -12.99
CA VAL A 162 -10.24 29.45 -12.70
C VAL A 162 -11.51 28.78 -12.18
N GLY A 163 -11.92 29.15 -10.98
CA GLY A 163 -13.13 28.67 -10.32
C GLY A 163 -14.44 29.14 -10.97
N GLU A 164 -15.57 28.73 -10.40
CA GLU A 164 -16.89 29.20 -10.84
C GLU A 164 -17.06 30.72 -10.61
N ASP A 165 -16.51 31.24 -9.51
CA ASP A 165 -16.24 32.66 -9.38
C ASP A 165 -14.94 32.97 -10.15
N LEU A 166 -15.04 33.84 -11.15
CA LEU A 166 -13.90 34.21 -12.01
C LEU A 166 -12.81 34.99 -11.25
N MET A 167 -13.08 35.40 -10.02
CA MET A 167 -12.09 35.99 -9.12
C MET A 167 -11.21 34.93 -8.44
N ASP A 168 -11.69 33.69 -8.35
CA ASP A 168 -10.98 32.58 -7.70
C ASP A 168 -10.05 31.92 -8.72
N ILE A 169 -8.78 32.31 -8.68
CA ILE A 169 -7.74 31.78 -9.57
C ILE A 169 -6.66 31.16 -8.69
N THR A 170 -6.27 29.93 -9.01
CA THR A 170 -5.18 29.22 -8.30
C THR A 170 -4.12 28.80 -9.32
N GLU A 171 -2.86 29.07 -9.04
CA GLU A 171 -1.72 28.52 -9.78
C GLU A 171 -1.51 27.05 -9.38
N THR A 172 -1.47 26.15 -10.35
CA THR A 172 -1.55 24.70 -10.15
C THR A 172 -0.30 23.95 -10.61
N ASP A 173 0.66 24.63 -11.21
CA ASP A 173 1.98 24.05 -11.46
C ASP A 173 2.90 24.17 -10.22
N ILE A 174 4.18 23.82 -10.39
CA ILE A 174 5.15 23.78 -9.29
C ILE A 174 5.48 25.17 -8.72
N PHE A 175 5.41 26.23 -9.53
CA PHE A 175 5.70 27.61 -9.13
C PHE A 175 4.59 28.24 -8.31
N GLY A 176 3.38 27.65 -8.28
CA GLY A 176 2.34 28.03 -7.31
C GLY A 176 2.78 27.85 -5.84
N TRP A 177 3.93 27.21 -5.60
CA TRP A 177 4.53 27.14 -4.28
C TRP A 177 6.07 27.10 -4.23
N LEU A 178 6.75 26.75 -5.32
CA LEU A 178 8.20 26.72 -5.40
C LEU A 178 8.72 28.15 -5.64
N PRO A 179 9.55 28.71 -4.74
CA PRO A 179 10.04 30.07 -4.91
C PRO A 179 10.81 30.28 -6.20
N ASP A 180 10.50 31.36 -6.93
CA ASP A 180 11.21 31.78 -8.13
C ASP A 180 11.76 33.22 -8.04
N CYS A 181 11.56 33.87 -6.89
CA CYS A 181 12.12 35.19 -6.57
C CYS A 181 12.74 35.28 -5.16
N CYS A 182 13.41 36.39 -4.86
CA CYS A 182 14.17 36.53 -3.62
C CYS A 182 13.28 36.66 -2.37
N GLU A 183 12.12 37.32 -2.47
CA GLU A 183 11.21 37.47 -1.33
C GLU A 183 10.56 36.15 -0.96
N GLU A 184 10.06 35.41 -1.95
CA GLU A 184 9.54 34.06 -1.75
C GLU A 184 10.61 33.11 -1.21
N PHE A 185 11.85 33.19 -1.71
CA PHE A 185 12.94 32.36 -1.21
C PHE A 185 13.19 32.59 0.28
N ASP A 186 13.31 33.85 0.71
CA ASP A 186 13.56 34.18 2.10
C ASP A 186 12.36 33.82 2.98
N ALA A 187 11.12 33.99 2.50
CA ALA A 187 9.91 33.56 3.19
C ALA A 187 9.84 32.03 3.33
N PHE A 188 10.08 31.30 2.25
CA PHE A 188 10.05 29.84 2.21
C PHE A 188 11.14 29.24 3.09
N LYS A 189 12.38 29.72 2.96
CA LYS A 189 13.51 29.26 3.79
C LYS A 189 13.27 29.55 5.27
N LYS A 190 12.66 30.69 5.60
CA LYS A 190 12.30 31.02 6.99
C LYS A 190 11.22 30.09 7.54
N ALA A 191 10.23 29.72 6.73
CA ALA A 191 9.14 28.85 7.14
C ALA A 191 9.54 27.37 7.22
N ASN A 192 10.39 26.89 6.30
CA ASN A 192 10.66 25.47 6.10
C ASN A 192 12.10 25.05 6.43
N GLY A 193 13.03 25.99 6.61
CA GLY A 193 14.45 25.72 6.81
C GLY A 193 15.24 25.63 5.49
N LYS A 194 16.53 25.25 5.60
CA LYS A 194 17.44 25.11 4.45
C LYS A 194 17.26 23.80 3.68
N VAL A 195 16.78 22.75 4.35
CA VAL A 195 16.46 21.45 3.74
C VAL A 195 15.03 21.11 4.15
N SER A 196 14.17 20.83 3.18
CA SER A 196 12.76 20.55 3.43
C SER A 196 12.19 19.58 2.40
N VAL A 197 10.99 19.08 2.69
CA VAL A 197 10.24 18.20 1.80
C VAL A 197 8.85 18.78 1.59
N ARG A 198 8.40 18.79 0.35
CA ARG A 198 7.01 19.08 -0.02
C ARG A 198 6.53 18.05 -1.01
N ASP A 199 5.40 17.42 -0.70
CA ASP A 199 4.88 16.28 -1.44
C ASP A 199 5.98 15.21 -1.63
N ASN A 200 6.31 14.87 -2.87
CA ASN A 200 7.40 13.96 -3.21
C ASN A 200 8.68 14.65 -3.68
N TYR A 201 8.86 15.94 -3.35
CA TYR A 201 10.04 16.72 -3.68
C TYR A 201 10.89 17.05 -2.44
N VAL A 202 12.20 16.92 -2.59
CA VAL A 202 13.22 17.35 -1.62
C VAL A 202 13.83 18.65 -2.10
N LEU A 203 13.94 19.63 -1.21
CA LEU A 203 14.41 20.98 -1.53
C LEU A 203 15.63 21.37 -0.70
N PHE A 204 16.58 22.05 -1.34
CA PHE A 204 17.73 22.68 -0.72
C PHE A 204 17.73 24.18 -1.02
N CYS A 205 17.46 25.01 0.00
CA CYS A 205 17.57 26.45 -0.09
C CYS A 205 19.01 26.88 0.21
N MET A 206 19.71 27.33 -0.81
CA MET A 206 21.12 27.70 -0.75
C MET A 206 21.29 29.18 -1.08
N ASP A 207 21.96 29.92 -0.20
CA ASP A 207 22.38 31.27 -0.48
C ASP A 207 23.85 31.51 -0.14
N GLN A 208 24.45 32.49 -0.82
CA GLN A 208 25.86 32.84 -0.69
C GLN A 208 26.12 34.28 -1.11
N ASN A 209 27.27 34.82 -0.69
CA ASN A 209 27.70 36.15 -1.15
C ASN A 209 28.35 36.06 -2.54
N ALA A 210 27.84 36.86 -3.46
CA ALA A 210 28.41 37.05 -4.79
C ALA A 210 29.84 37.59 -4.71
N GLY A 211 30.69 37.20 -5.67
CA GLY A 211 32.07 37.68 -5.77
C GLY A 211 33.05 37.09 -4.75
N THR A 212 32.64 36.08 -3.98
CA THR A 212 33.52 35.34 -3.06
C THR A 212 34.04 34.05 -3.69
N ALA A 213 35.09 33.46 -3.10
CA ALA A 213 35.60 32.14 -3.51
C ALA A 213 34.74 30.98 -3.00
N TYR A 214 33.69 31.27 -2.21
CA TYR A 214 32.82 30.26 -1.61
C TYR A 214 31.61 30.00 -2.51
N SER A 215 31.30 28.73 -2.71
CA SER A 215 30.14 28.30 -3.49
C SER A 215 29.50 27.06 -2.88
N TRP A 216 28.25 26.75 -3.19
CA TRP A 216 27.74 25.39 -2.98
C TRP A 216 28.09 24.48 -4.14
N GLN A 217 28.46 23.24 -3.83
CA GLN A 217 28.65 22.18 -4.79
C GLN A 217 27.89 20.93 -4.34
N ALA A 218 27.16 20.31 -5.26
CA ALA A 218 26.57 19.01 -5.02
C ALA A 218 27.72 18.01 -4.80
N LYS A 219 27.67 17.27 -3.72
CA LYS A 219 28.58 16.16 -3.48
C LYS A 219 28.10 15.02 -4.36
N ASP A 220 28.87 14.64 -5.38
CA ASP A 220 28.53 13.55 -6.32
C ASP A 220 27.98 12.34 -5.54
N THR A 221 26.67 12.16 -5.61
CA THR A 221 25.94 11.07 -4.95
C THR A 221 25.35 10.24 -6.09
N ASN A 222 25.83 9.01 -6.24
CA ASN A 222 25.39 8.02 -7.24
C ASN A 222 23.93 7.59 -7.07
N ASP A 223 23.11 8.33 -6.33
CA ASP A 223 21.80 7.91 -5.85
C ASP A 223 20.67 8.45 -6.73
N THR A 224 20.84 8.33 -8.04
CA THR A 224 19.84 8.71 -9.05
C THR A 224 18.71 7.70 -9.17
N GLU A 225 18.79 6.56 -8.47
CA GLU A 225 17.76 5.53 -8.51
C GLU A 225 16.52 5.94 -7.70
N HIS A 226 16.72 6.57 -6.56
CA HIS A 226 15.66 6.93 -5.62
C HIS A 226 15.26 8.40 -5.71
N LEU A 227 16.22 9.31 -5.93
CA LEU A 227 16.00 10.75 -6.10
C LEU A 227 16.60 11.25 -7.42
N GLU A 228 15.76 11.82 -8.27
CA GLU A 228 16.19 12.43 -9.52
C GLU A 228 16.34 13.95 -9.34
N HIS A 229 17.47 14.51 -9.77
CA HIS A 229 17.64 15.96 -9.81
C HIS A 229 16.64 16.56 -10.81
N TYR A 230 15.65 17.28 -10.29
CA TYR A 230 14.54 17.81 -11.08
C TYR A 230 14.86 19.20 -11.64
N ARG A 231 15.33 20.13 -10.80
CA ARG A 231 15.62 21.51 -11.21
C ARG A 231 16.55 22.22 -10.23
N LEU A 232 17.35 23.14 -10.77
CA LEU A 232 18.04 24.19 -10.00
C LEU A 232 17.39 25.54 -10.35
N GLN A 233 16.68 26.14 -9.41
CA GLN A 233 15.95 27.40 -9.59
C GLN A 233 16.73 28.57 -9.00
N SER A 234 17.02 29.60 -9.80
CA SER A 234 17.60 30.84 -9.28
C SER A 234 16.51 31.70 -8.65
N CYS A 235 16.78 32.22 -7.47
CA CYS A 235 15.94 33.15 -6.72
C CYS A 235 16.74 34.42 -6.35
N ALA A 236 17.84 34.68 -7.05
CA ALA A 236 18.70 35.83 -6.79
C ALA A 236 17.94 37.14 -7.05
N ARG A 237 18.25 38.16 -6.25
CA ARG A 237 17.68 39.50 -6.42
C ARG A 237 18.10 40.06 -7.78
N LYS A 238 17.13 40.58 -8.52
CA LYS A 238 17.33 41.29 -9.80
C LYS A 238 17.55 42.77 -9.50
N GLU A 239 18.52 43.38 -10.16
CA GLU A 239 18.84 44.80 -10.00
C GLU A 239 19.03 45.45 -11.37
N ALA A 240 18.64 46.73 -11.49
CA ALA A 240 18.76 47.49 -12.74
C ALA A 240 20.22 47.81 -13.09
N ILE A 241 21.10 47.89 -12.08
CA ILE A 241 22.53 48.19 -12.23
C ILE A 241 23.33 47.13 -11.46
N PRO A 242 24.36 46.51 -12.06
CA PRO A 242 25.22 45.58 -11.35
C PRO A 242 25.89 46.26 -10.14
N VAL A 243 25.61 45.78 -8.93
CA VAL A 243 26.27 46.22 -7.70
C VAL A 243 27.45 45.31 -7.35
N GLU A 244 28.52 45.90 -6.80
CA GLU A 244 29.63 45.13 -6.23
C GLU A 244 29.20 44.50 -4.90
N GLY A 245 29.16 43.18 -4.88
CA GLY A 245 28.69 42.42 -3.73
C GLY A 245 27.16 42.32 -3.73
N GLY A 246 26.67 41.10 -3.60
CA GLY A 246 25.24 40.78 -3.64
C GLY A 246 25.00 39.39 -3.06
N LYS A 247 23.75 38.96 -3.00
CA LYS A 247 23.37 37.63 -2.53
C LYS A 247 22.91 36.78 -3.72
N ILE A 248 23.56 35.64 -3.91
CA ILE A 248 23.12 34.62 -4.85
C ILE A 248 22.28 33.63 -4.06
N SER A 249 21.05 33.38 -4.50
CA SER A 249 20.13 32.42 -3.88
C SER A 249 19.62 31.45 -4.94
N TYR A 250 19.59 30.17 -4.62
CA TYR A 250 19.01 29.14 -5.48
C TYR A 250 18.39 28.01 -4.67
N ILE A 251 17.41 27.34 -5.28
CA ILE A 251 16.76 26.16 -4.75
C ILE A 251 17.10 24.97 -5.66
N ALA A 252 17.76 23.95 -5.11
CA ALA A 252 17.86 22.66 -5.78
C ALA A 252 16.65 21.80 -5.39
N VAL A 253 15.99 21.21 -6.39
CA VAL A 253 14.80 20.38 -6.23
C VAL A 253 15.10 18.99 -6.77
N TYR A 254 14.83 17.98 -5.95
CA TYR A 254 14.92 16.56 -6.31
C TYR A 254 13.54 15.93 -6.21
N LYS A 255 13.20 15.06 -7.13
CA LYS A 255 11.93 14.33 -7.16
C LYS A 255 12.15 12.88 -6.79
N ALA A 256 11.30 12.33 -5.93
CA ALA A 256 11.31 10.90 -5.66
C ALA A 256 10.93 10.09 -6.91
N ALA A 257 11.73 9.08 -7.21
CA ALA A 257 11.56 8.17 -8.35
C ALA A 257 11.27 6.73 -7.93
N LYS A 258 11.82 6.29 -6.80
CA LYS A 258 11.67 4.92 -6.29
C LYS A 258 11.76 4.84 -4.77
N ASP A 259 10.97 3.96 -4.17
CA ASP A 259 11.02 3.65 -2.73
C ASP A 259 12.39 3.15 -2.30
N GLY A 260 12.83 3.56 -1.11
CA GLY A 260 14.14 3.24 -0.57
C GLY A 260 14.75 4.36 0.27
N LEU A 261 15.91 4.06 0.86
CA LEU A 261 16.73 5.06 1.53
C LEU A 261 17.50 5.86 0.48
N ALA A 262 17.53 7.18 0.62
CA ALA A 262 18.24 8.05 -0.30
C ALA A 262 18.96 9.17 0.46
N ARG A 263 20.14 9.57 -0.02
CA ARG A 263 20.89 10.66 0.61
C ARG A 263 21.51 11.63 -0.39
N ILE A 264 21.22 12.92 -0.21
CA ILE A 264 21.79 14.02 -0.99
C ILE A 264 22.53 14.98 -0.06
N ASP A 265 23.79 15.29 -0.39
CA ASP A 265 24.64 16.24 0.34
C ASP A 265 25.02 17.42 -0.58
N TRP A 266 24.92 18.65 -0.07
CA TRP A 266 25.45 19.86 -0.70
C TRP A 266 26.50 20.50 0.22
N ASP A 267 27.73 20.68 -0.28
CA ASP A 267 28.84 21.25 0.48
C ASP A 267 29.03 22.72 0.10
N PHE A 268 29.07 23.59 1.11
CA PHE A 268 29.43 25.00 0.98
C PHE A 268 30.88 25.22 1.39
N GLY A 269 31.68 25.77 0.49
CA GLY A 269 33.11 25.90 0.74
C GLY A 269 33.87 26.64 -0.34
N SER A 270 35.16 26.83 -0.10
CA SER A 270 36.11 27.33 -1.09
C SER A 270 36.73 26.13 -1.82
N PHE A 271 36.47 26.00 -3.12
CA PHE A 271 36.90 24.85 -3.93
C PHE A 271 38.10 25.16 -4.83
N ALA A 272 39.01 26.02 -4.38
CA ALA A 272 40.24 26.30 -5.12
C ALA A 272 41.10 25.02 -5.31
N LEU A 273 41.69 24.85 -6.50
CA LEU A 273 42.31 23.62 -7.03
C LEU A 273 43.28 22.84 -6.10
N ASN A 274 43.80 23.44 -5.02
CA ASN A 274 44.82 22.81 -4.17
C ASN A 274 44.42 22.62 -2.68
N HIS A 275 43.35 23.24 -2.19
CA HIS A 275 42.90 23.11 -0.79
C HIS A 275 41.38 23.37 -0.67
N PRO A 276 40.52 22.37 -0.99
CA PRO A 276 39.08 22.51 -0.77
C PRO A 276 38.79 22.62 0.72
N GLU A 277 38.10 23.69 1.13
CA GLU A 277 37.67 23.92 2.51
C GLU A 277 36.15 23.94 2.55
N VAL A 278 35.55 22.87 3.10
CA VAL A 278 34.11 22.79 3.36
C VAL A 278 33.82 23.42 4.72
N THR A 279 32.85 24.32 4.75
CA THR A 279 32.45 25.09 5.94
C THR A 279 31.06 24.75 6.43
N GLU A 280 30.16 24.32 5.54
CA GLU A 280 28.82 23.88 5.87
C GLU A 280 28.43 22.75 4.91
N THR A 281 27.66 21.78 5.38
CA THR A 281 27.05 20.73 4.55
C THR A 281 25.55 20.70 4.85
N LEU A 282 24.74 20.76 3.81
CA LEU A 282 23.31 20.45 3.89
C LEU A 282 23.10 19.00 3.48
N THR A 283 22.38 18.26 4.30
CA THR A 283 22.08 16.84 4.06
C THR A 283 20.58 16.63 4.07
N ALA A 284 20.06 15.99 3.04
CA ALA A 284 18.75 15.33 3.06
C ALA A 284 18.98 13.83 3.17
N ASP A 285 18.71 13.27 4.35
CA ASP A 285 18.75 11.83 4.62
C ASP A 285 17.31 11.30 4.66
N CYS A 286 16.89 10.64 3.60
CA CYS A 286 15.50 10.38 3.26
C CYS A 286 15.15 8.90 3.32
N ILE A 287 13.91 8.61 3.69
CA ILE A 287 13.21 7.36 3.36
C ILE A 287 12.04 7.71 2.44
N ILE A 288 11.95 6.99 1.32
CA ILE A 288 10.93 7.15 0.29
C ILE A 288 10.03 5.92 0.32
N LEU A 289 8.72 6.17 0.35
CA LEU A 289 7.68 5.17 0.57
C LEU A 289 6.49 5.41 -0.36
N ASP A 290 5.62 4.40 -0.43
CA ASP A 290 4.32 4.44 -1.08
C ASP A 290 4.43 4.75 -2.59
N ASP A 291 5.29 4.02 -3.30
CA ASP A 291 5.54 4.19 -4.74
C ASP A 291 6.01 5.62 -5.11
N ALA A 292 7.04 6.08 -4.40
CA ALA A 292 7.68 7.39 -4.54
C ALA A 292 6.76 8.59 -4.33
N GLN A 293 5.67 8.41 -3.56
CA GLN A 293 4.75 9.49 -3.21
C GLN A 293 5.05 10.13 -1.85
N THR A 294 5.67 9.39 -0.94
CA THR A 294 5.95 9.88 0.42
C THR A 294 7.45 9.98 0.64
N VAL A 295 7.93 11.17 1.00
CA VAL A 295 9.32 11.40 1.40
C VAL A 295 9.38 11.89 2.84
N MET A 296 10.25 11.27 3.64
CA MET A 296 10.46 11.63 5.04
C MET A 296 11.94 11.84 5.34
N LEU A 297 12.27 12.99 5.93
CA LEU A 297 13.61 13.30 6.41
C LEU A 297 13.88 12.62 7.75
N SER A 298 15.15 12.55 8.13
CA SER A 298 15.56 12.18 9.48
C SER A 298 14.81 13.00 10.54
N GLY A 299 14.21 12.33 11.53
CA GLY A 299 13.41 12.95 12.59
C GLY A 299 11.94 13.19 12.23
N ASP A 300 11.52 12.95 10.98
CA ASP A 300 10.10 12.99 10.62
C ASP A 300 9.34 11.78 11.17
N THR A 301 8.09 11.99 11.54
CA THR A 301 7.20 10.94 12.03
C THR A 301 5.91 10.91 11.21
N ARG A 302 5.65 9.79 10.53
CA ARG A 302 4.38 9.52 9.83
C ARG A 302 3.44 8.86 10.81
N VAL A 303 2.28 9.46 11.03
CA VAL A 303 1.25 8.97 11.94
C VAL A 303 0.07 8.47 11.12
N LYS A 304 -0.32 7.22 11.36
CA LYS A 304 -1.51 6.60 10.81
C LYS A 304 -2.52 6.35 11.93
N LEU A 305 -3.77 6.66 11.66
CA LEU A 305 -4.89 6.39 12.56
C LEU A 305 -5.76 5.30 11.95
N ILE A 306 -5.85 4.15 12.62
CA ILE A 306 -6.65 3.01 12.14
C ILE A 306 -7.72 2.73 13.18
N ASN A 307 -8.96 2.50 12.79
CA ASN A 307 -10.00 2.12 13.75
C ASN A 307 -9.64 0.74 14.34
N TYR A 308 -9.58 0.64 15.68
CA TYR A 308 -9.20 -0.61 16.35
C TYR A 308 -10.08 -1.80 15.95
N ASP A 309 -11.39 -1.58 15.81
CA ASP A 309 -12.35 -2.65 15.59
C ASP A 309 -12.52 -2.96 14.11
N THR A 310 -12.49 -1.97 13.20
CA THR A 310 -12.68 -2.22 11.75
C THR A 310 -11.39 -2.43 10.99
N LEU A 311 -10.25 -2.01 11.55
CA LEU A 311 -8.94 -1.98 10.90
C LEU A 311 -8.87 -1.09 9.65
N GLU A 312 -9.86 -0.22 9.45
CA GLU A 312 -9.89 0.76 8.37
C GLU A 312 -9.23 2.09 8.80
N PRO A 313 -8.61 2.83 7.85
CA PRO A 313 -8.10 4.18 8.13
C PRO A 313 -9.23 5.11 8.62
N ILE A 314 -8.96 5.86 9.68
CA ILE A 314 -9.91 6.86 10.19
C ILE A 314 -9.89 8.08 9.28
N GLU A 315 -11.04 8.45 8.73
CA GLU A 315 -11.19 9.70 7.99
C GLU A 315 -11.02 10.90 8.92
N ILE A 316 -10.16 11.84 8.52
CA ILE A 316 -9.86 13.05 9.28
C ILE A 316 -10.56 14.24 8.64
N ASN A 317 -11.55 14.78 9.35
CA ASN A 317 -12.18 16.06 9.03
C ASN A 317 -11.52 17.17 9.85
N THR A 318 -11.27 18.34 9.26
CA THR A 318 -10.63 19.45 9.97
C THR A 318 -11.66 20.36 10.66
N PRO A 319 -11.51 20.68 11.96
CA PRO A 319 -10.47 20.20 12.89
C PRO A 319 -10.75 18.78 13.38
N SER A 320 -9.71 17.95 13.42
CA SER A 320 -9.82 16.51 13.73
C SER A 320 -10.03 16.22 15.22
N GLY A 321 -9.46 17.08 16.07
CA GLY A 321 -9.37 16.87 17.51
C GLY A 321 -8.41 15.76 17.95
N PHE A 322 -7.71 15.11 17.02
CA PHE A 322 -6.62 14.17 17.32
C PHE A 322 -5.29 14.91 17.44
N THR A 323 -4.51 14.62 18.49
CA THR A 323 -3.23 15.30 18.76
C THR A 323 -2.15 14.34 19.21
N LEU A 324 -0.88 14.64 18.93
CA LEU A 324 0.26 13.98 19.55
C LEU A 324 0.65 14.73 20.82
N ILE A 325 0.90 13.98 21.89
CA ILE A 325 1.15 14.51 23.24
C ILE A 325 2.44 13.92 23.79
N ASP A 326 3.24 14.80 24.40
CA ASP A 326 4.43 14.44 25.17
C ASP A 326 4.02 14.09 26.62
N PRO A 327 4.23 12.83 27.07
CA PRO A 327 3.91 12.43 28.43
C PRO A 327 4.89 12.97 29.48
N VAL A 328 6.08 13.46 29.09
CA VAL A 328 7.14 13.88 30.01
C VAL A 328 7.20 15.41 30.10
N ASN A 329 6.30 16.00 30.89
CA ASN A 329 6.61 17.23 31.61
C ASN A 329 5.97 17.18 33.01
N SER A 330 6.84 17.27 34.01
CA SER A 330 6.59 16.99 35.43
C SER A 330 5.76 18.05 36.17
N ASP A 331 4.98 18.87 35.46
CA ASP A 331 4.11 19.90 36.04
C ASP A 331 2.72 19.88 35.36
N ASP A 332 1.91 18.88 35.72
CA ASP A 332 0.44 18.81 35.62
C ASP A 332 -0.28 19.24 34.33
N ASN A 333 0.42 19.36 33.20
CA ASN A 333 -0.19 19.55 31.88
C ASN A 333 0.64 18.85 30.81
N SER A 334 0.15 17.72 30.32
CA SER A 334 0.62 17.07 29.10
C SER A 334 0.66 18.07 27.93
N LYS A 335 1.80 18.21 27.25
CA LYS A 335 1.96 19.20 26.18
C LYS A 335 1.58 18.61 24.83
N VAL A 336 0.66 19.25 24.12
CA VAL A 336 0.39 18.94 22.70
C VAL A 336 1.62 19.29 21.87
N ILE A 337 2.18 18.30 21.18
CA ILE A 337 3.35 18.42 20.31
C ILE A 337 2.90 18.79 18.89
N ALA A 338 1.85 18.14 18.39
CA ALA A 338 1.33 18.36 17.04
C ALA A 338 -0.15 18.00 16.93
N ASP A 339 -0.87 18.70 16.05
CA ASP A 339 -2.22 18.31 15.63
C ASP A 339 -2.14 17.32 14.47
N ILE A 340 -3.02 16.32 14.46
CA ILE A 340 -3.13 15.35 13.36
C ILE A 340 -4.16 15.88 12.37
N THR A 341 -3.71 16.43 11.25
CA THR A 341 -4.56 17.14 10.28
C THR A 341 -4.99 16.30 9.08
N SER A 342 -4.39 15.12 8.91
CA SER A 342 -4.63 14.18 7.81
C SER A 342 -4.38 12.75 8.27
N ASN A 343 -4.66 11.76 7.41
CA ASN A 343 -4.34 10.37 7.69
C ASN A 343 -3.93 9.64 6.40
N PRO A 344 -2.64 9.31 6.22
CA PRO A 344 -1.53 9.54 7.15
C PRO A 344 -1.20 11.03 7.33
N CYS A 345 -0.70 11.41 8.50
CA CYS A 345 -0.17 12.75 8.80
C CYS A 345 1.34 12.68 9.00
N ILE A 346 2.12 13.53 8.34
CA ILE A 346 3.56 13.61 8.58
C ILE A 346 3.85 14.80 9.48
N VAL A 347 4.34 14.53 10.68
CA VAL A 347 4.84 15.55 11.61
C VAL A 347 6.34 15.69 11.38
N ARG A 348 6.73 16.87 10.88
CA ARG A 348 8.11 17.15 10.50
C ARG A 348 8.96 17.48 11.73
N ASN A 349 10.15 16.89 11.82
CA ASN A 349 11.13 17.13 12.89
C ASN A 349 10.52 17.07 14.31
N LEU A 350 9.96 15.91 14.68
CA LEU A 350 9.30 15.74 15.96
C LEU A 350 10.32 15.89 17.11
N SER A 351 10.03 16.76 18.08
CA SER A 351 10.98 17.09 19.15
C SER A 351 11.19 15.98 20.19
N VAL A 352 10.35 14.94 20.16
CA VAL A 352 10.36 13.80 21.07
C VAL A 352 10.44 12.54 20.23
N SER A 353 11.32 11.62 20.59
CA SER A 353 11.47 10.38 19.86
C SER A 353 10.28 9.44 20.17
N PRO A 354 9.54 8.94 19.17
CA PRO A 354 8.39 8.06 19.40
C PRO A 354 8.68 6.83 20.26
N ASP A 355 9.89 6.27 20.16
CA ASP A 355 10.37 5.14 20.95
C ASP A 355 10.64 5.48 22.43
N GLU A 356 10.80 6.76 22.79
CA GLU A 356 10.95 7.24 24.16
C GLU A 356 9.60 7.52 24.85
N GLY A 357 8.51 7.52 24.08
CA GLY A 357 7.14 7.61 24.57
C GLY A 357 6.36 8.78 23.99
N ILE A 358 5.27 8.47 23.29
CA ILE A 358 4.30 9.43 22.77
C ILE A 358 2.88 8.96 23.07
N VAL A 359 1.96 9.90 23.25
CA VAL A 359 0.54 9.61 23.53
C VAL A 359 -0.34 10.27 22.47
N LEU A 360 -1.41 9.57 22.08
CA LEU A 360 -2.44 10.14 21.22
C LEU A 360 -3.52 10.81 22.09
N GLY A 361 -3.69 12.12 21.91
CA GLY A 361 -4.88 12.86 22.36
C GLY A 361 -6.06 12.53 21.47
N LEU A 362 -7.20 12.22 22.09
CA LEU A 362 -8.40 11.72 21.42
C LEU A 362 -9.52 12.77 21.44
N PRO A 363 -10.25 12.96 20.34
CA PRO A 363 -11.49 13.72 20.32
C PRO A 363 -12.63 12.96 21.01
N ALA A 364 -13.73 13.67 21.29
CA ALA A 364 -14.93 13.06 21.84
C ALA A 364 -15.47 11.95 20.94
N GLY A 365 -15.86 10.82 21.54
CA GLY A 365 -16.33 9.64 20.81
C GLY A 365 -15.20 8.69 20.39
N TYR A 366 -13.96 8.89 20.83
CA TYR A 366 -12.88 7.93 20.68
C TYR A 366 -12.25 7.57 22.04
N SER A 367 -11.80 6.33 22.18
CA SER A 367 -11.14 5.81 23.37
C SER A 367 -9.94 4.93 23.02
N ILE A 368 -9.01 4.79 23.97
CA ILE A 368 -7.92 3.81 23.87
C ILE A 368 -8.49 2.42 24.23
N PRO A 369 -8.28 1.39 23.39
CA PRO A 369 -8.65 0.01 23.69
C PRO A 369 -7.99 -0.47 25.00
N LYS A 370 -8.78 -1.09 25.87
CA LYS A 370 -8.32 -1.66 27.15
C LYS A 370 -8.17 -3.17 27.01
N ALA A 371 -7.07 -3.74 27.50
CA ALA A 371 -6.95 -5.18 27.67
C ALA A 371 -7.85 -5.66 28.82
N GLU A 372 -8.55 -6.79 28.66
CA GLU A 372 -9.41 -7.33 29.71
C GLU A 372 -8.59 -7.67 30.97
N GLY A 373 -8.99 -7.13 32.12
CA GLY A 373 -8.47 -7.52 33.44
C GLY A 373 -7.23 -6.78 33.95
N THR A 374 -6.66 -5.82 33.21
CA THR A 374 -5.58 -4.95 33.72
C THR A 374 -5.82 -3.47 33.44
N ALA A 375 -5.24 -2.60 34.27
CA ALA A 375 -5.38 -1.15 34.15
C ALA A 375 -4.57 -0.52 32.99
N ASN A 376 -3.93 -1.32 32.12
CA ASN A 376 -2.99 -0.82 31.11
C ASN A 376 -3.37 -1.26 29.68
N ASN A 377 -3.07 -0.37 28.74
CA ASN A 377 -3.39 -0.35 27.30
C ASN A 377 -3.21 -1.70 26.59
N ALA A 378 -4.07 -2.02 25.61
CA ALA A 378 -3.90 -3.18 24.72
C ALA A 378 -2.52 -3.14 24.04
N GLU A 379 -1.79 -4.27 24.00
CA GLU A 379 -0.43 -4.36 23.44
C GLU A 379 -0.35 -3.94 21.96
N ASP A 380 -1.48 -4.03 21.26
CA ASP A 380 -1.66 -3.86 19.83
C ASP A 380 -2.27 -2.51 19.42
N TYR A 381 -2.47 -1.59 20.39
CA TYR A 381 -2.98 -0.22 20.15
C TYR A 381 -1.98 0.69 19.42
N LEU A 382 -0.68 0.51 19.65
CA LEU A 382 0.37 1.38 19.14
C LEU A 382 1.46 0.52 18.51
N SER A 383 1.77 0.75 17.24
CA SER A 383 2.95 0.17 16.59
C SER A 383 3.88 1.27 16.12
N ILE A 384 5.16 1.15 16.44
CA ILE A 384 6.20 2.10 16.05
C ILE A 384 7.25 1.34 15.25
N ARG A 385 7.48 1.79 14.01
CA ARG A 385 8.59 1.36 13.17
C ARG A 385 9.58 2.49 13.03
N LYS A 386 10.86 2.24 13.32
CA LYS A 386 11.96 3.17 13.10
C LYS A 386 12.71 2.78 11.83
N TYR A 387 13.01 3.75 10.99
CA TYR A 387 13.84 3.57 9.80
C TYR A 387 15.30 3.91 10.08
N ASP A 388 16.21 3.42 9.25
CA ASP A 388 17.66 3.62 9.43
C ASP A 388 18.07 5.09 9.32
N ASN A 389 17.35 5.91 8.53
CA ASN A 389 17.56 7.36 8.47
C ASN A 389 17.06 8.10 9.72
N GLY A 390 16.45 7.40 10.69
CA GLY A 390 15.92 7.98 11.93
C GLY A 390 14.50 8.53 11.83
N ALA A 391 13.81 8.35 10.70
CA ALA A 391 12.38 8.62 10.60
C ALA A 391 11.54 7.51 11.28
N PHE A 392 10.28 7.80 11.59
CA PHE A 392 9.37 6.86 12.26
C PHE A 392 8.03 6.72 11.53
N ASP A 393 7.53 5.48 11.40
CA ASP A 393 6.13 5.19 11.05
C ASP A 393 5.40 4.72 12.30
N VAL A 394 4.40 5.48 12.72
CA VAL A 394 3.64 5.28 13.94
C VAL A 394 2.19 5.02 13.57
N VAL A 395 1.64 3.91 14.05
CA VAL A 395 0.22 3.59 13.88
C VAL A 395 -0.43 3.59 15.25
N PHE A 396 -1.43 4.45 15.43
CA PHE A 396 -2.34 4.37 16.56
C PHE A 396 -3.66 3.73 16.12
N LYS A 397 -4.21 2.90 17.00
CA LYS A 397 -5.47 2.20 16.76
C LYS A 397 -6.56 2.59 17.75
N PRO A 398 -7.10 3.83 17.74
CA PRO A 398 -8.17 4.21 18.66
C PRO A 398 -9.48 3.50 18.31
N ARG A 399 -10.32 3.29 19.33
CA ARG A 399 -11.66 2.74 19.20
C ARG A 399 -12.68 3.87 19.16
N LYS A 400 -13.62 3.85 18.21
CA LYS A 400 -14.73 4.80 18.16
C LYS A 400 -15.89 4.31 19.03
N GLU A 401 -16.34 5.14 19.97
CA GLU A 401 -17.41 4.82 20.91
C GLU A 401 -18.78 4.82 20.21
N GLY A 402 -19.58 3.77 20.45
CA GLY A 402 -20.93 3.63 19.86
C GLY A 402 -20.95 3.09 18.42
N GLU A 403 -19.80 2.96 17.77
CA GLU A 403 -19.63 2.17 16.55
C GLU A 403 -18.91 0.86 16.90
N ASN A 404 -19.67 -0.19 17.24
CA ASN A 404 -19.11 -1.56 17.21
C ASN A 404 -18.88 -2.03 15.75
N GLY A 405 -18.78 -1.12 14.77
CA GLY A 405 -18.54 -1.36 13.34
C GLY A 405 -19.56 -2.25 12.60
N LEU A 406 -20.47 -2.92 13.32
CA LEU A 406 -21.35 -3.94 12.78
C LEU A 406 -22.80 -3.47 12.74
N PRO A 407 -23.47 -3.55 11.57
CA PRO A 407 -24.91 -3.37 11.49
C PRO A 407 -25.63 -4.26 12.51
N PRO A 408 -26.74 -3.81 13.15
CA PRO A 408 -27.49 -4.63 14.09
C PRO A 408 -27.84 -6.00 13.50
N GLY A 409 -27.60 -7.06 14.28
CA GLY A 409 -27.82 -8.45 13.86
C GLY A 409 -26.79 -9.02 12.87
N ALA A 410 -25.81 -8.25 12.39
CA ALA A 410 -24.80 -8.75 11.46
C ALA A 410 -23.78 -9.67 12.14
N THR A 411 -23.12 -10.52 11.36
CA THR A 411 -21.97 -11.32 11.81
C THR A 411 -20.73 -10.93 11.01
N ARG A 412 -19.66 -10.49 11.68
CA ARG A 412 -18.35 -10.36 11.05
C ARG A 412 -17.54 -11.62 11.29
N VAL A 413 -16.77 -11.99 10.30
CA VAL A 413 -15.89 -13.15 10.35
C VAL A 413 -14.50 -12.70 9.95
N THR A 414 -13.53 -12.97 10.81
CA THR A 414 -12.14 -12.56 10.62
C THR A 414 -11.24 -13.78 10.72
N PHE A 415 -10.34 -13.96 9.75
CA PHE A 415 -9.32 -14.98 9.76
C PHE A 415 -7.94 -14.33 9.99
N ILE A 416 -7.26 -14.75 11.04
CA ILE A 416 -5.94 -14.24 11.44
C ILE A 416 -4.94 -15.37 11.27
N ASP A 417 -3.78 -15.04 10.72
CA ASP A 417 -2.66 -15.97 10.66
C ASP A 417 -2.14 -16.23 12.08
N LYS A 418 -2.12 -17.52 12.45
CA LYS A 418 -1.80 -17.96 13.82
C LYS A 418 -0.36 -17.68 14.21
N ASP A 419 0.57 -17.68 13.26
CA ASP A 419 2.00 -17.57 13.53
C ASP A 419 2.43 -16.10 13.66
N THR A 420 1.86 -15.22 12.83
CA THR A 420 2.20 -13.78 12.80
C THR A 420 1.25 -12.92 13.64
N GLY A 421 0.01 -13.37 13.83
CA GLY A 421 -1.05 -12.57 14.44
C GLY A 421 -1.64 -11.51 13.50
N GLU A 422 -1.24 -11.50 12.23
CA GLU A 422 -1.73 -10.57 11.21
C GLU A 422 -2.99 -11.10 10.51
N LEU A 423 -3.76 -10.22 9.86
CA LEU A 423 -4.88 -10.66 9.02
C LEU A 423 -4.36 -11.50 7.87
N ILE A 424 -5.06 -12.59 7.55
CA ILE A 424 -4.80 -13.33 6.32
C ILE A 424 -5.15 -12.42 5.13
N PRO A 425 -4.19 -12.10 4.23
CA PRO A 425 -4.41 -11.19 3.11
C PRO A 425 -5.49 -11.67 2.13
N GLU A 426 -6.22 -10.73 1.52
CA GLU A 426 -7.30 -11.05 0.58
C GLU A 426 -6.83 -11.75 -0.70
N TYR A 427 -5.63 -11.42 -1.20
CA TYR A 427 -5.10 -12.06 -2.41
C TYR A 427 -4.92 -13.58 -2.23
N LEU A 428 -4.74 -14.07 -0.99
CA LEU A 428 -4.68 -15.50 -0.70
C LEU A 428 -6.05 -16.17 -0.79
N LEU A 429 -7.16 -15.43 -0.64
CA LEU A 429 -8.52 -15.99 -0.74
C LEU A 429 -8.89 -16.40 -2.17
N GLU A 430 -8.28 -15.78 -3.18
CA GLU A 430 -8.50 -16.12 -4.60
C GLU A 430 -8.02 -17.53 -4.93
N HIS A 431 -7.01 -18.01 -4.20
CA HIS A 431 -6.35 -19.30 -4.46
C HIS A 431 -6.51 -20.30 -3.32
N HIS A 432 -6.77 -19.83 -2.11
CA HIS A 432 -7.03 -20.63 -0.91
C HIS A 432 -8.39 -20.24 -0.33
N SER A 433 -9.45 -20.93 -0.78
CA SER A 433 -10.81 -20.67 -0.28
C SER A 433 -10.91 -20.97 1.22
N LEU A 434 -10.98 -19.90 2.03
CA LEU A 434 -11.24 -19.99 3.46
C LEU A 434 -12.74 -19.93 3.74
N GLY A 435 -13.16 -20.68 4.75
CA GLY A 435 -14.55 -20.79 5.13
C GLY A 435 -14.73 -21.54 6.42
N PHE A 436 -15.96 -21.54 6.91
CA PHE A 436 -16.34 -22.28 8.11
C PHE A 436 -17.73 -22.86 7.94
N GLY A 437 -17.96 -24.00 8.58
CA GLY A 437 -19.31 -24.54 8.78
C GLY A 437 -19.81 -24.22 10.18
N VAL A 438 -21.12 -24.28 10.36
CA VAL A 438 -21.73 -24.24 11.69
C VAL A 438 -22.95 -25.14 11.71
N GLU A 439 -23.03 -25.98 12.73
CA GLU A 439 -24.23 -26.72 13.12
C GLU A 439 -24.81 -26.09 14.39
N MET A 440 -26.13 -25.91 14.42
CA MET A 440 -26.84 -25.33 15.57
C MET A 440 -28.16 -26.06 15.81
N VAL A 441 -28.52 -26.21 17.07
CA VAL A 441 -29.85 -26.66 17.51
C VAL A 441 -30.57 -25.46 18.08
N VAL A 442 -31.60 -24.99 17.38
CA VAL A 442 -32.35 -23.77 17.75
C VAL A 442 -33.81 -24.09 18.10
N PRO A 443 -34.53 -23.18 18.78
CA PRO A 443 -35.97 -23.29 18.93
C PRO A 443 -36.65 -23.38 17.57
N GLY A 444 -37.38 -24.46 17.34
CA GLY A 444 -38.09 -24.71 16.11
C GLY A 444 -39.49 -24.15 16.10
N THR A 445 -40.16 -24.24 14.95
CA THR A 445 -41.59 -23.94 14.83
C THR A 445 -42.32 -25.21 14.38
N SER A 446 -43.27 -25.69 15.17
CA SER A 446 -44.10 -26.84 14.82
C SER A 446 -45.55 -26.50 15.09
N ASP A 447 -46.38 -26.62 14.04
CA ASP A 447 -47.84 -26.47 14.14
C ASP A 447 -48.51 -27.72 14.71
N VAL A 448 -47.74 -28.74 15.10
CA VAL A 448 -48.24 -30.00 15.66
C VAL A 448 -48.40 -29.85 17.18
N PRO A 449 -49.63 -29.84 17.74
CA PRO A 449 -49.88 -29.55 19.16
C PRO A 449 -49.25 -30.54 20.15
N SER A 450 -48.81 -31.71 19.69
CA SER A 450 -48.21 -32.76 20.52
C SER A 450 -46.70 -32.61 20.73
N ILE A 451 -46.02 -31.73 19.99
CA ILE A 451 -44.57 -31.50 20.13
C ILE A 451 -44.35 -30.33 21.09
N GLN A 452 -43.96 -30.63 22.32
CA GLN A 452 -43.52 -29.62 23.28
C GLN A 452 -42.06 -29.23 22.99
N ASN A 453 -41.78 -27.93 22.85
CA ASN A 453 -40.46 -27.37 22.52
C ASN A 453 -39.84 -27.99 21.24
N PRO A 454 -40.43 -27.73 20.06
CA PRO A 454 -39.80 -28.11 18.79
C PRO A 454 -38.37 -27.59 18.71
N LYS A 455 -37.47 -28.39 18.12
CA LYS A 455 -36.07 -28.06 17.90
C LYS A 455 -35.76 -28.22 16.42
N ASP A 456 -35.14 -27.21 15.83
CA ASP A 456 -34.68 -27.26 14.45
C ASP A 456 -33.16 -27.44 14.44
N HIS A 457 -32.69 -28.37 13.59
CA HIS A 457 -31.27 -28.57 13.33
C HIS A 457 -30.88 -27.77 12.08
N ILE A 458 -29.98 -26.81 12.26
CA ILE A 458 -29.46 -25.96 11.19
C ILE A 458 -28.02 -26.38 10.93
N SER A 459 -27.67 -26.61 9.67
CA SER A 459 -26.30 -26.79 9.21
C SER A 459 -26.05 -25.84 8.04
N ARG A 460 -25.01 -25.01 8.13
CA ARG A 460 -24.66 -24.02 7.12
C ARG A 460 -23.15 -23.94 6.93
N THR A 461 -22.74 -23.64 5.71
CA THR A 461 -21.34 -23.37 5.35
C THR A 461 -21.22 -21.96 4.78
N TYR A 462 -20.12 -21.29 5.11
CA TYR A 462 -19.78 -19.95 4.69
C TYR A 462 -18.39 -19.97 4.07
N THR A 463 -18.23 -19.23 2.98
CA THR A 463 -16.95 -19.03 2.29
C THR A 463 -16.65 -17.54 2.28
N LEU A 464 -15.43 -17.16 2.64
CA LEU A 464 -15.03 -15.76 2.71
C LEU A 464 -14.79 -15.20 1.30
N GLU A 465 -15.36 -14.04 1.02
CA GLU A 465 -15.06 -13.25 -0.18
C GLU A 465 -14.04 -12.14 0.12
N THR A 466 -14.03 -11.62 1.36
CA THR A 466 -13.10 -10.61 1.88
C THR A 466 -12.62 -11.03 3.27
N ASN A 467 -11.57 -10.40 3.81
CA ASN A 467 -11.14 -10.67 5.18
C ASN A 467 -10.71 -9.38 5.90
N PRO A 468 -11.51 -8.87 6.86
CA PRO A 468 -12.75 -9.46 7.40
C PRO A 468 -13.93 -9.51 6.42
N CYS A 469 -14.84 -10.46 6.63
CA CYS A 469 -16.10 -10.61 5.87
C CYS A 469 -17.31 -10.27 6.75
N ILE A 470 -18.27 -9.49 6.24
CA ILE A 470 -19.49 -9.13 6.97
C ILE A 470 -20.72 -9.79 6.35
N TYR A 471 -21.37 -10.67 7.12
CA TYR A 471 -22.63 -11.31 6.76
C TYR A 471 -23.83 -10.60 7.38
N LYS A 472 -24.77 -10.16 6.55
CA LYS A 472 -26.07 -9.61 6.97
C LYS A 472 -27.15 -10.70 6.89
N ASN A 473 -27.00 -11.74 7.70
CA ASN A 473 -27.92 -12.87 7.77
C ASN A 473 -28.38 -13.11 9.22
N ASP A 474 -29.15 -14.16 9.45
CA ASP A 474 -29.69 -14.55 10.75
C ASP A 474 -28.68 -15.32 11.64
N LEU A 475 -27.39 -15.42 11.28
CA LEU A 475 -26.43 -16.23 12.03
C LEU A 475 -26.26 -15.76 13.48
N ALA A 476 -26.08 -14.46 13.72
CA ALA A 476 -25.96 -13.91 15.07
C ALA A 476 -27.23 -14.15 15.91
N GLU A 477 -28.41 -13.97 15.29
CA GLU A 477 -29.71 -14.23 15.94
C GLU A 477 -29.85 -15.71 16.32
N LYS A 478 -29.59 -16.62 15.38
CA LYS A 478 -29.67 -18.08 15.60
C LYS A 478 -28.66 -18.53 16.65
N TYR A 479 -27.45 -18.01 16.62
CA TYR A 479 -26.44 -18.29 17.63
C TYR A 479 -26.91 -17.87 19.03
N SER A 480 -27.49 -16.67 19.17
CA SER A 480 -27.96 -16.15 20.47
C SER A 480 -29.10 -16.98 21.10
N THR A 481 -29.85 -17.71 20.27
CA THR A 481 -30.99 -18.55 20.68
C THR A 481 -30.68 -20.04 20.67
N ALA A 482 -29.49 -20.45 20.22
CA ALA A 482 -29.12 -21.84 20.10
C ALA A 482 -28.99 -22.53 21.47
N PHE A 483 -29.52 -23.74 21.58
CA PHE A 483 -29.30 -24.62 22.72
C PHE A 483 -27.90 -25.23 22.67
N GLU A 484 -27.46 -25.58 21.46
CA GLU A 484 -26.19 -26.25 21.17
C GLU A 484 -25.69 -25.73 19.81
N TYR A 485 -24.38 -25.56 19.68
CA TYR A 485 -23.74 -25.19 18.42
C TYR A 485 -22.34 -25.81 18.31
N GLN A 486 -21.88 -25.97 17.08
CA GLN A 486 -20.53 -26.43 16.77
C GLN A 486 -20.06 -25.82 15.44
N PHE A 487 -18.90 -25.17 15.45
CA PHE A 487 -18.27 -24.67 14.22
C PHE A 487 -17.39 -25.77 13.59
N TRP A 488 -17.42 -25.87 12.26
CA TRP A 488 -16.58 -26.75 11.45
C TRP A 488 -15.41 -25.94 10.87
N GLY A 489 -14.19 -26.47 11.04
CA GLY A 489 -12.94 -25.84 10.57
C GLY A 489 -11.74 -26.33 11.38
N GLU A 490 -10.51 -25.92 11.00
CA GLU A 490 -9.29 -26.30 11.74
C GLU A 490 -9.26 -25.75 13.18
N VAL A 491 -9.98 -24.66 13.43
CA VAL A 491 -9.89 -23.86 14.66
C VAL A 491 -11.29 -23.40 15.05
N GLN A 492 -11.60 -23.44 16.35
CA GLN A 492 -12.83 -22.83 16.86
C GLN A 492 -12.66 -21.31 16.92
N PRO A 493 -13.71 -20.53 16.58
CA PRO A 493 -13.59 -19.08 16.63
C PRO A 493 -13.62 -18.57 18.07
N GLU A 494 -12.91 -17.48 18.30
CA GLU A 494 -13.20 -16.58 19.42
C GLU A 494 -14.50 -15.84 19.07
N ILE A 495 -15.49 -15.91 19.97
CA ILE A 495 -16.84 -15.38 19.71
C ILE A 495 -17.11 -14.21 20.64
N THR A 496 -17.49 -13.07 20.07
CA THR A 496 -17.93 -11.89 20.84
C THR A 496 -19.30 -11.46 20.36
N THR A 497 -20.24 -11.28 21.28
CA THR A 497 -21.60 -10.80 20.99
C THR A 497 -21.81 -9.39 21.53
N TYR A 498 -22.70 -8.64 20.88
CA TYR A 498 -22.94 -7.23 21.20
C TYR A 498 -24.41 -6.95 21.51
N ASP A 499 -24.67 -5.84 22.23
CA ASP A 499 -26.02 -5.44 22.67
C ASP A 499 -26.99 -5.15 21.52
N ASN A 500 -26.48 -4.76 20.35
CA ASN A 500 -27.26 -4.54 19.13
C ASN A 500 -27.61 -5.85 18.39
N GLY A 501 -27.30 -7.01 18.99
CA GLY A 501 -27.53 -8.34 18.43
C GLY A 501 -26.52 -8.78 17.37
N SER A 502 -25.46 -8.01 17.10
CA SER A 502 -24.39 -8.44 16.20
C SER A 502 -23.39 -9.37 16.89
N MET A 503 -22.52 -10.01 16.10
CA MET A 503 -21.51 -10.95 16.58
C MET A 503 -20.21 -10.88 15.75
N ASP A 504 -19.07 -11.03 16.42
CA ASP A 504 -17.76 -11.26 15.82
C ASP A 504 -17.36 -12.74 15.98
N LEU A 505 -16.83 -13.32 14.90
CA LEU A 505 -16.20 -14.64 14.88
C LEU A 505 -14.75 -14.49 14.40
N VAL A 506 -13.78 -14.71 15.28
CA VAL A 506 -12.35 -14.60 14.94
C VAL A 506 -11.69 -15.97 14.92
N PHE A 507 -11.24 -16.40 13.76
CA PHE A 507 -10.54 -17.67 13.55
C PHE A 507 -9.03 -17.42 13.44
N ARG A 508 -8.24 -18.07 14.30
CA ARG A 508 -6.76 -18.02 14.23
C ARG A 508 -6.21 -19.27 13.56
N THR A 509 -5.98 -19.25 12.25
CA THR A 509 -5.60 -20.42 11.44
C THR A 509 -4.28 -20.20 10.70
N LYS A 510 -3.82 -21.21 9.96
CA LYS A 510 -2.62 -21.13 9.13
C LYS A 510 -2.96 -21.53 7.71
N ILE A 511 -2.57 -20.72 6.73
CA ILE A 511 -2.70 -21.13 5.32
C ILE A 511 -1.74 -22.29 5.07
N ARG A 512 -2.28 -23.37 4.52
CA ARG A 512 -1.53 -24.56 4.16
C ARG A 512 -1.50 -24.68 2.64
N VAL A 513 -0.31 -24.46 2.10
CA VAL A 513 0.00 -24.71 0.69
C VAL A 513 0.32 -26.19 0.51
N THR A 514 -0.33 -26.83 -0.46
CA THR A 514 -0.26 -28.28 -0.69
C THR A 514 0.98 -28.70 -1.45
N GLY A 515 1.58 -27.80 -2.25
CA GLY A 515 2.70 -28.13 -3.13
C GLY A 515 2.29 -28.70 -4.49
N ASN A 516 1.00 -28.93 -4.74
CA ASN A 516 0.48 -29.58 -5.95
C ASN A 516 0.30 -28.57 -7.10
N VAL A 517 1.41 -28.18 -7.71
CA VAL A 517 1.45 -27.16 -8.77
C VAL A 517 0.93 -27.67 -10.12
N ASN A 518 0.96 -28.99 -10.33
CA ASN A 518 0.57 -29.60 -11.60
C ASN A 518 -0.92 -30.05 -11.62
N SER A 519 -1.61 -29.93 -10.48
CA SER A 519 -3.00 -30.31 -10.22
C SER A 519 -3.33 -31.79 -10.48
N ASP A 520 -2.42 -32.71 -10.20
CA ASP A 520 -2.62 -34.17 -10.30
C ASP A 520 -3.16 -34.81 -9.01
N TYR A 521 -3.38 -33.99 -7.98
CA TYR A 521 -3.86 -34.34 -6.63
C TYR A 521 -2.80 -34.96 -5.71
N ASP A 522 -1.57 -35.15 -6.17
CA ASP A 522 -0.50 -35.79 -5.41
C ASP A 522 0.76 -34.90 -5.35
N PHE A 523 1.08 -34.34 -4.19
CA PHE A 523 2.35 -33.63 -4.02
C PHE A 523 3.55 -34.59 -4.14
N ASN A 524 4.36 -34.47 -5.19
CA ASN A 524 5.51 -35.35 -5.44
C ASN A 524 6.65 -34.66 -6.21
N ILE A 525 7.68 -35.41 -6.62
CA ILE A 525 8.84 -34.84 -7.31
C ILE A 525 8.47 -34.17 -8.65
N ALA A 526 7.38 -34.58 -9.31
CA ALA A 526 6.90 -33.98 -10.53
C ALA A 526 6.47 -32.52 -10.33
N ASP A 527 5.95 -32.15 -9.15
CA ASP A 527 5.63 -30.77 -8.79
C ASP A 527 6.89 -29.92 -8.69
N ALA A 528 7.90 -30.39 -7.96
CA ALA A 528 9.18 -29.69 -7.83
C ALA A 528 9.89 -29.53 -9.19
N VAL A 529 9.81 -30.54 -10.05
CA VAL A 529 10.34 -30.45 -11.43
C VAL A 529 9.54 -29.45 -12.26
N SER A 530 8.21 -29.38 -12.09
CA SER A 530 7.37 -28.42 -12.78
C SER A 530 7.71 -26.99 -12.36
N LEU A 531 7.82 -26.73 -11.06
CA LEU A 531 8.27 -25.46 -10.50
C LEU A 531 9.68 -25.09 -10.98
N GLN A 532 10.63 -26.00 -10.92
CA GLN A 532 12.00 -25.77 -11.41
C GLN A 532 12.02 -25.43 -12.90
N ASN A 533 11.27 -26.15 -13.74
CA ASN A 533 11.21 -25.89 -15.18
C ASN A 533 10.59 -24.52 -15.49
N TRP A 534 9.61 -24.11 -14.68
CA TRP A 534 9.00 -22.79 -14.77
C TRP A 534 9.99 -21.69 -14.35
N LEU A 535 10.68 -21.83 -13.22
CA LEU A 535 11.71 -20.89 -12.75
C LEU A 535 12.87 -20.71 -13.75
N LEU A 536 13.23 -21.79 -14.48
CA LEU A 536 14.27 -21.76 -15.51
C LEU A 536 13.79 -21.18 -16.86
N GLY A 537 12.52 -20.78 -16.98
CA GLY A 537 11.96 -20.25 -18.22
C GLY A 537 11.99 -21.23 -19.38
N LYS A 538 11.87 -22.55 -19.11
CA LYS A 538 11.85 -23.54 -20.18
C LYS A 538 10.62 -23.32 -21.09
N PRO A 539 10.73 -23.53 -22.41
CA PRO A 539 9.57 -23.47 -23.30
C PRO A 539 8.47 -24.43 -22.83
N ASP A 540 7.22 -23.99 -22.90
CA ASP A 540 6.01 -24.75 -22.54
C ASP A 540 5.90 -25.18 -21.07
N SER A 541 6.71 -24.63 -20.14
CA SER A 541 6.51 -24.85 -18.70
C SER A 541 5.43 -23.90 -18.15
N GLU A 542 4.37 -24.48 -17.60
CA GLU A 542 3.26 -23.77 -16.97
C GLU A 542 2.97 -24.38 -15.59
N LEU A 543 2.65 -23.55 -14.60
CA LEU A 543 2.13 -23.99 -13.31
C LEU A 543 0.61 -23.88 -13.35
N LYS A 544 -0.08 -25.02 -13.32
CA LYS A 544 -1.55 -25.05 -13.39
C LYS A 544 -2.18 -24.42 -12.15
N ASN A 545 -1.55 -24.63 -10.99
CA ASN A 545 -1.92 -23.98 -9.76
C ASN A 545 -0.67 -23.37 -9.13
N TRP A 546 -0.28 -22.19 -9.61
CA TRP A 546 0.95 -21.53 -9.21
C TRP A 546 0.97 -21.17 -7.72
N ALA A 547 -0.19 -20.83 -7.14
CA ALA A 547 -0.31 -20.49 -5.72
C ALA A 547 0.01 -21.68 -4.80
N GLU A 548 -0.13 -22.91 -5.30
CA GLU A 548 0.30 -24.10 -4.56
C GLU A 548 1.82 -24.26 -4.50
N ALA A 549 2.58 -23.36 -5.16
CA ALA A 549 4.02 -23.25 -5.01
C ALA A 549 4.46 -22.15 -4.04
N ASP A 550 3.59 -21.19 -3.65
CA ASP A 550 3.95 -20.04 -2.81
C ASP A 550 4.04 -20.45 -1.33
N PHE A 551 5.11 -21.14 -0.95
CA PHE A 551 5.31 -21.60 0.42
C PHE A 551 5.69 -20.47 1.37
N THR A 552 6.22 -19.36 0.87
CA THR A 552 6.55 -18.16 1.65
C THR A 552 5.35 -17.26 1.93
N LEU A 553 4.25 -17.42 1.19
CA LEU A 553 3.04 -16.60 1.27
C LEU A 553 3.36 -15.11 1.04
N ASP A 554 4.26 -14.83 0.12
CA ASP A 554 4.69 -13.47 -0.24
C ASP A 554 4.27 -13.08 -1.66
N ASN A 555 3.39 -13.88 -2.29
CA ASN A 555 2.83 -13.67 -3.61
C ASN A 555 3.91 -13.65 -4.71
N GLN A 556 5.07 -14.25 -4.44
CA GLN A 556 6.19 -14.34 -5.35
C GLN A 556 6.63 -15.81 -5.42
N ILE A 557 6.76 -16.33 -6.64
CA ILE A 557 7.27 -17.69 -6.83
C ILE A 557 8.74 -17.61 -7.22
N ASP A 558 9.61 -18.03 -6.32
CA ASP A 558 11.05 -17.99 -6.55
C ASP A 558 11.80 -19.24 -6.05
N THR A 559 13.12 -19.11 -5.86
CA THR A 559 13.96 -20.23 -5.44
C THR A 559 13.74 -20.62 -3.98
N PHE A 560 13.27 -19.71 -3.11
CA PHE A 560 12.97 -20.00 -1.71
C PHE A 560 11.81 -20.99 -1.60
N ASP A 561 10.75 -20.80 -2.39
CA ASP A 561 9.64 -21.74 -2.50
C ASP A 561 10.09 -23.13 -2.93
N LEU A 562 10.92 -23.19 -3.98
CA LEU A 562 11.47 -24.44 -4.46
C LEU A 562 12.31 -25.14 -3.38
N CYS A 563 13.08 -24.38 -2.59
CA CYS A 563 13.86 -24.94 -1.48
C CYS A 563 12.93 -25.55 -0.40
N ILE A 564 11.86 -24.85 -0.02
CA ILE A 564 10.88 -25.36 0.96
C ILE A 564 10.16 -26.59 0.42
N MET A 565 9.76 -26.56 -0.86
CA MET A 565 9.13 -27.69 -1.53
C MET A 565 10.02 -28.93 -1.51
N LEU A 566 11.31 -28.77 -1.83
CA LEU A 566 12.29 -29.85 -1.80
C LEU A 566 12.53 -30.37 -0.37
N ASP A 567 12.63 -29.50 0.63
CA ASP A 567 12.74 -29.89 2.04
C ASP A 567 11.54 -30.73 2.49
N LYS A 568 10.32 -30.35 2.11
CA LYS A 568 9.10 -31.13 2.39
C LYS A 568 9.13 -32.51 1.73
N LEU A 569 9.55 -32.61 0.47
CA LEU A 569 9.67 -33.90 -0.22
C LEU A 569 10.70 -34.82 0.45
N VAL A 570 11.85 -34.26 0.85
CA VAL A 570 12.89 -35.02 1.57
C VAL A 570 12.40 -35.50 2.93
N LYS A 571 11.70 -34.64 3.69
CA LYS A 571 11.10 -35.02 4.99
C LYS A 571 10.07 -36.12 4.83
N ARG A 572 9.22 -36.05 3.79
CA ARG A 572 8.24 -37.10 3.47
C ARG A 572 8.91 -38.44 3.19
N GLU A 573 10.07 -38.42 2.51
CA GLU A 573 10.83 -39.63 2.23
C GLU A 573 11.55 -40.18 3.48
N GLN A 574 12.06 -39.32 4.34
CA GLN A 574 12.70 -39.71 5.61
C GLN A 574 11.69 -40.26 6.63
N ASN A 575 10.47 -39.72 6.64
CA ASN A 575 9.39 -40.09 7.55
C ASN A 575 8.41 -41.10 6.93
N ALA A 576 8.79 -41.82 5.87
CA ALA A 576 7.90 -42.81 5.27
C ALA A 576 7.77 -44.04 6.18
N PRO A 577 6.55 -44.60 6.36
CA PRO A 577 6.38 -45.91 6.98
C PRO A 577 7.14 -47.00 6.21
N VAL A 578 7.53 -48.06 6.92
CA VAL A 578 8.16 -49.26 6.38
C VAL A 578 7.19 -50.45 6.31
N ALA A 579 6.02 -50.33 6.94
CA ALA A 579 4.91 -51.26 6.76
C ALA A 579 3.57 -50.56 7.03
N LEU A 580 2.52 -51.09 6.42
CA LEU A 580 1.15 -50.62 6.51
C LEU A 580 0.23 -51.81 6.77
N SER A 581 -0.71 -51.66 7.71
CA SER A 581 -1.84 -52.57 7.90
C SER A 581 -3.13 -51.75 7.96
N VAL A 582 -4.10 -52.05 7.10
CA VAL A 582 -5.41 -51.40 7.07
C VAL A 582 -6.48 -52.47 7.27
N THR A 583 -7.26 -52.33 8.34
CA THR A 583 -8.46 -53.12 8.57
C THR A 583 -9.69 -52.29 8.22
N GLU A 584 -10.52 -52.78 7.31
CA GLU A 584 -11.80 -52.16 6.92
C GLU A 584 -12.97 -53.05 7.38
N THR A 585 -13.93 -52.46 8.11
CA THR A 585 -15.10 -53.17 8.63
C THR A 585 -16.40 -52.40 8.39
N GLY A 586 -17.54 -53.07 8.25
CA GLY A 586 -18.85 -52.39 8.17
C GLY A 586 -19.45 -52.24 6.77
N GLY A 587 -20.17 -51.14 6.52
CA GLY A 587 -21.03 -50.95 5.35
C GLY A 587 -22.29 -51.85 5.31
N TYR A 588 -23.21 -51.60 4.37
CA TYR A 588 -24.47 -52.37 4.23
C TYR A 588 -24.27 -53.89 4.11
N ALA A 589 -23.16 -54.30 3.49
CA ALA A 589 -22.80 -55.71 3.32
C ALA A 589 -22.06 -56.29 4.55
N GLY A 590 -21.66 -55.49 5.53
CA GLY A 590 -20.89 -55.92 6.71
C GLY A 590 -19.58 -56.60 6.35
N VAL A 591 -18.66 -55.86 5.73
CA VAL A 591 -17.33 -56.34 5.32
C VAL A 591 -16.38 -56.47 6.52
N HIS A 592 -15.32 -57.25 6.35
CA HIS A 592 -14.17 -57.31 7.24
C HIS A 592 -12.93 -57.70 6.41
N TYR A 593 -12.18 -56.70 5.95
CA TYR A 593 -11.01 -56.86 5.09
C TYR A 593 -9.75 -56.41 5.80
N GLU A 594 -8.65 -57.12 5.56
CA GLU A 594 -7.33 -56.77 6.05
C GLU A 594 -6.36 -56.63 4.87
N TRP A 595 -5.78 -55.45 4.72
CA TRP A 595 -4.80 -55.11 3.70
C TRP A 595 -3.46 -54.89 4.38
N ASN A 596 -2.40 -55.56 3.93
CA ASN A 596 -1.05 -55.33 4.47
C ASN A 596 -0.04 -55.11 3.36
N VAL A 597 0.88 -54.17 3.58
CA VAL A 597 2.01 -53.90 2.68
C VAL A 597 3.28 -53.86 3.53
N TYR A 598 4.24 -54.73 3.21
CA TYR A 598 5.40 -54.95 4.07
C TYR A 598 6.61 -55.48 3.29
N LYS A 599 7.77 -55.44 3.95
CA LYS A 599 9.03 -55.99 3.46
C LYS A 599 9.42 -57.21 4.29
N GLU A 600 9.75 -58.31 3.62
CA GLU A 600 10.19 -59.56 4.25
C GLU A 600 11.30 -60.19 3.41
N ASP A 601 12.40 -60.63 4.04
CA ASP A 601 13.54 -61.26 3.37
C ASP A 601 14.11 -60.50 2.15
N GLY A 602 14.07 -59.16 2.20
CA GLY A 602 14.55 -58.30 1.12
C GLY A 602 13.60 -58.16 -0.07
N LYS A 603 12.42 -58.77 -0.02
CA LYS A 603 11.34 -58.64 -1.00
C LYS A 603 10.18 -57.81 -0.45
N TYR A 604 9.34 -57.30 -1.34
CA TYR A 604 8.21 -56.44 -1.01
C TYR A 604 6.90 -57.16 -1.32
N PHE A 605 5.93 -57.05 -0.42
CA PHE A 605 4.67 -57.77 -0.53
C PHE A 605 3.48 -56.86 -0.26
N ALA A 606 2.40 -57.10 -1.00
CA ALA A 606 1.05 -56.65 -0.68
C ALA A 606 0.15 -57.86 -0.43
N SER A 607 -0.74 -57.79 0.53
CA SER A 607 -1.66 -58.87 0.86
C SER A 607 -3.05 -58.39 1.19
N TYR A 608 -4.01 -59.25 0.88
CA TYR A 608 -5.45 -59.06 1.12
C TYR A 608 -6.01 -60.30 1.79
N GLU A 609 -6.85 -60.11 2.81
CA GLU A 609 -7.56 -61.18 3.48
C GLU A 609 -9.01 -60.78 3.79
N ASN A 610 -9.96 -61.63 3.41
CA ASN A 610 -11.37 -61.47 3.78
C ASN A 610 -11.67 -62.23 5.07
N LYS A 611 -11.66 -61.53 6.20
CA LYS A 611 -11.90 -62.07 7.54
C LYS A 611 -13.37 -62.44 7.82
N LYS A 612 -14.28 -62.18 6.88
CA LYS A 612 -15.69 -62.58 7.00
C LYS A 612 -15.93 -64.03 6.58
N ILE A 613 -15.07 -64.59 5.73
CA ILE A 613 -15.24 -65.93 5.15
C ILE A 613 -13.92 -66.70 5.33
N ASP A 614 -13.88 -67.61 6.31
CA ASP A 614 -12.68 -68.35 6.71
C ASP A 614 -12.05 -69.20 5.57
N ASP A 615 -12.83 -69.58 4.55
CA ASP A 615 -12.39 -70.50 3.47
C ASP A 615 -11.69 -69.82 2.27
N LEU A 616 -11.59 -68.49 2.20
CA LEU A 616 -10.98 -67.78 1.06
C LEU A 616 -9.45 -67.65 1.15
N GLY A 617 -8.88 -67.74 2.35
CA GLY A 617 -7.44 -67.62 2.59
C GLY A 617 -6.87 -66.21 2.33
N LYS A 618 -5.60 -66.02 2.72
CA LYS A 618 -4.85 -64.78 2.50
C LYS A 618 -4.19 -64.79 1.13
N ILE A 619 -4.46 -63.77 0.31
CA ILE A 619 -3.79 -63.55 -0.97
C ILE A 619 -2.54 -62.72 -0.71
N VAL A 620 -1.37 -63.21 -1.15
CA VAL A 620 -0.09 -62.52 -1.02
C VAL A 620 0.51 -62.35 -2.42
N THR A 621 0.92 -61.12 -2.75
CA THR A 621 1.49 -60.75 -4.04
C THR A 621 2.86 -60.12 -3.80
N GLU A 622 3.91 -60.66 -4.42
CA GLU A 622 5.23 -60.00 -4.47
C GLU A 622 5.12 -58.79 -5.42
N ILE A 623 5.46 -57.60 -4.92
CA ILE A 623 5.37 -56.33 -5.64
C ILE A 623 6.76 -55.75 -5.87
N THR A 624 6.88 -54.79 -6.79
CA THR A 624 8.15 -54.10 -7.02
C THR A 624 8.48 -53.12 -5.89
N GLU A 625 9.77 -52.79 -5.73
CA GLU A 625 10.22 -51.74 -4.79
C GLU A 625 9.57 -50.39 -5.08
N LYS A 626 9.39 -50.06 -6.37
CA LYS A 626 8.72 -48.82 -6.78
C LYS A 626 7.26 -48.80 -6.29
N GLU A 627 6.51 -49.88 -6.51
CA GLU A 627 5.10 -49.97 -6.08
C GLU A 627 4.99 -49.92 -4.55
N PHE A 628 5.91 -50.57 -3.83
CA PHE A 628 6.00 -50.44 -2.39
C PHE A 628 6.25 -48.98 -1.96
N ARG A 629 7.21 -48.29 -2.58
CA ARG A 629 7.50 -46.87 -2.31
C ARG A 629 6.34 -45.96 -2.64
N ASP A 630 5.65 -46.18 -3.76
CA ASP A 630 4.48 -45.39 -4.16
C ASP A 630 3.38 -45.45 -3.08
N ILE A 631 3.22 -46.61 -2.39
CA ILE A 631 2.29 -46.75 -1.26
C ILE A 631 2.84 -46.08 0.01
N MET A 632 4.12 -46.31 0.35
CA MET A 632 4.70 -45.78 1.60
C MET A 632 4.89 -44.27 1.58
N LEU A 633 5.01 -43.66 0.40
CA LEU A 633 5.13 -42.22 0.23
C LEU A 633 3.78 -41.50 0.10
N VAL A 634 2.62 -42.15 0.29
CA VAL A 634 1.34 -41.44 0.40
C VAL A 634 1.39 -40.45 1.58
N ASP A 635 0.72 -39.30 1.47
CA ASP A 635 0.64 -38.29 2.53
C ASP A 635 -0.28 -38.76 3.67
N TYR A 636 0.18 -39.74 4.44
CA TYR A 636 -0.56 -40.28 5.57
C TYR A 636 -0.80 -39.23 6.66
N GLU A 637 0.15 -38.32 6.85
CA GLU A 637 0.02 -37.23 7.81
C GLU A 637 -1.16 -36.32 7.43
N GLY A 638 -1.22 -35.87 6.17
CA GLY A 638 -2.34 -35.09 5.65
C GLY A 638 -3.69 -35.81 5.75
N ILE A 639 -3.73 -37.12 5.47
CA ILE A 639 -4.95 -37.95 5.62
C ILE A 639 -5.40 -38.01 7.10
N ILE A 640 -4.46 -38.27 8.01
CA ILE A 640 -4.74 -38.39 9.44
C ILE A 640 -5.17 -37.04 10.02
N GLU A 641 -4.50 -35.95 9.65
CA GLU A 641 -4.88 -34.61 10.04
C GLU A 641 -6.24 -34.21 9.48
N ALA A 642 -6.55 -34.50 8.21
CA ALA A 642 -7.88 -34.29 7.63
C ALA A 642 -8.98 -35.01 8.42
N TYR A 643 -8.74 -36.27 8.79
CA TYR A 643 -9.67 -37.02 9.63
C TYR A 643 -9.82 -36.40 11.03
N ASN A 644 -8.71 -36.10 11.70
CA ASN A 644 -8.70 -35.50 13.03
C ASN A 644 -9.35 -34.10 13.07
N ARG A 645 -9.30 -33.35 11.96
CA ARG A 645 -10.00 -32.07 11.77
C ARG A 645 -11.53 -32.22 11.68
N SER A 646 -12.02 -33.36 11.17
CA SER A 646 -13.44 -33.57 10.86
C SER A 646 -14.32 -34.09 12.01
N GLN A 647 -13.71 -34.46 13.16
CA GLN A 647 -14.29 -35.20 14.31
C GLN A 647 -15.83 -35.35 14.29
N LYS A 648 -16.30 -36.33 13.51
CA LYS A 648 -17.58 -37.00 13.69
C LYS A 648 -17.31 -38.50 13.75
N GLU A 649 -17.69 -39.14 14.86
CA GLU A 649 -18.15 -40.52 14.77
C GLU A 649 -19.39 -40.49 13.87
N MET A 650 -19.23 -40.73 12.56
CA MET A 650 -20.37 -40.94 11.68
C MET A 650 -21.04 -42.25 12.07
N VAL A 651 -21.97 -42.16 13.01
CA VAL A 651 -22.98 -43.18 13.22
C VAL A 651 -24.05 -42.96 12.16
N ILE A 652 -24.00 -43.76 11.09
CA ILE A 652 -25.12 -44.45 10.40
C ILE A 652 -24.57 -44.97 9.05
N ASP A 653 -24.48 -46.31 8.92
CA ASP A 653 -24.20 -47.11 7.70
C ASP A 653 -22.84 -46.96 6.98
N GLY A 654 -21.78 -46.50 7.68
CA GLY A 654 -20.43 -46.29 7.11
C GLY A 654 -19.43 -47.45 7.29
N PHE A 655 -18.36 -47.45 6.49
CA PHE A 655 -17.16 -48.28 6.69
C PHE A 655 -16.30 -47.71 7.85
N TYR A 656 -15.69 -48.58 8.63
CA TYR A 656 -14.80 -48.28 9.74
C TYR A 656 -13.39 -48.75 9.42
N TYR A 657 -12.43 -47.85 9.59
CA TYR A 657 -11.01 -48.13 9.33
C TYR A 657 -10.24 -48.25 10.65
N LYS A 658 -9.31 -49.19 10.70
CA LYS A 658 -8.24 -49.25 11.69
C LYS A 658 -6.93 -49.44 10.94
N THR A 659 -6.10 -48.40 10.93
CA THR A 659 -4.83 -48.40 10.21
C THR A 659 -3.67 -48.31 11.17
N ILE A 660 -2.64 -49.11 10.91
CA ILE A 660 -1.37 -49.13 11.63
C ILE A 660 -0.27 -48.83 10.61
N LEU A 661 0.46 -47.75 10.86
CA LEU A 661 1.67 -47.37 10.13
C LEU A 661 2.87 -47.71 11.01
N THR A 662 3.78 -48.54 10.53
CA THR A 662 5.00 -48.91 11.26
C THR A 662 6.19 -48.21 10.64
N TYR A 663 7.03 -47.56 11.45
CA TYR A 663 8.20 -46.81 11.00
C TYR A 663 9.50 -47.58 11.23
N ALA A 664 10.60 -47.13 10.61
CA ALA A 664 11.89 -47.81 10.63
C ALA A 664 12.50 -47.97 12.05
N ASP A 665 12.13 -47.08 12.98
CA ASP A 665 12.54 -47.14 14.38
C ASP A 665 11.68 -48.11 15.23
N GLY A 666 10.67 -48.74 14.61
CA GLY A 666 9.72 -49.63 15.27
C GLY A 666 8.54 -48.92 15.93
N SER A 667 8.42 -47.59 15.83
CA SER A 667 7.24 -46.86 16.29
C SER A 667 6.02 -47.14 15.41
N GLU A 668 4.83 -47.03 16.00
CA GLU A 668 3.57 -47.23 15.30
C GLU A 668 2.61 -46.04 15.48
N VAL A 669 2.01 -45.61 14.38
CA VAL A 669 0.90 -44.64 14.38
C VAL A 669 -0.40 -45.39 14.08
N ASN A 670 -1.38 -45.24 14.97
CA ASN A 670 -2.70 -45.84 14.85
C ASN A 670 -3.73 -44.77 14.49
N THR A 671 -4.56 -45.02 13.49
CA THR A 671 -5.60 -44.07 13.05
C THR A 671 -6.88 -44.77 12.61
N LYS A 672 -7.99 -44.03 12.67
CA LYS A 672 -9.30 -44.41 12.11
C LYS A 672 -9.64 -43.64 10.82
N ALA A 673 -8.68 -42.87 10.30
CA ALA A 673 -8.85 -42.13 9.06
C ALA A 673 -9.21 -43.05 7.90
N SER A 674 -10.06 -42.54 7.01
CA SER A 674 -10.43 -43.27 5.80
C SER A 674 -9.18 -43.53 4.94
N MET A 675 -8.95 -44.80 4.62
CA MET A 675 -7.84 -45.24 3.78
C MET A 675 -8.32 -45.71 2.40
N SER A 676 -9.52 -45.30 1.96
CA SER A 676 -10.09 -45.78 0.69
C SER A 676 -9.17 -45.54 -0.52
N TYR A 677 -8.48 -44.40 -0.58
CA TYR A 677 -7.50 -44.11 -1.64
C TYR A 677 -6.32 -45.10 -1.62
N VAL A 678 -5.77 -45.36 -0.43
CA VAL A 678 -4.65 -46.29 -0.24
C VAL A 678 -5.07 -47.72 -0.57
N ILE A 679 -6.27 -48.13 -0.17
CA ILE A 679 -6.84 -49.44 -0.52
C ILE A 679 -6.97 -49.57 -2.05
N GLN A 680 -7.55 -48.58 -2.74
CA GLN A 680 -7.66 -48.60 -4.20
C GLN A 680 -6.29 -48.69 -4.89
N LEU A 681 -5.27 -48.03 -4.34
CA LEU A 681 -3.90 -48.12 -4.85
C LEU A 681 -3.35 -49.55 -4.70
N ILE A 682 -3.51 -50.16 -3.52
CA ILE A 682 -3.10 -51.54 -3.25
C ILE A 682 -3.83 -52.53 -4.17
N GLU A 683 -5.15 -52.40 -4.29
CA GLU A 683 -5.99 -53.21 -5.17
C GLU A 683 -5.52 -53.16 -6.62
N LYS A 684 -5.31 -51.95 -7.15
CA LYS A 684 -4.87 -51.74 -8.52
C LYS A 684 -3.50 -52.35 -8.78
N ILE A 685 -2.60 -52.32 -7.80
CA ILE A 685 -1.30 -52.99 -7.88
C ILE A 685 -1.50 -54.50 -7.92
N MET A 686 -2.24 -55.07 -6.97
CA MET A 686 -2.46 -56.52 -6.88
C MET A 686 -3.18 -57.10 -8.12
N GLN A 687 -4.15 -56.37 -8.69
CA GLN A 687 -4.85 -56.77 -9.92
C GLN A 687 -3.93 -56.93 -11.14
N ARG A 688 -2.80 -56.22 -11.20
CA ARG A 688 -1.82 -56.37 -12.30
C ARG A 688 -1.15 -57.73 -12.31
N TYR A 689 -1.01 -58.35 -11.14
CA TYR A 689 -0.31 -59.62 -10.97
C TYR A 689 -1.26 -60.82 -10.98
N ASN A 690 -2.52 -60.64 -10.59
CA ASN A 690 -3.50 -61.72 -10.44
C ASN A 690 -4.66 -61.61 -11.46
N VAL A 691 -4.33 -61.78 -12.74
CA VAL A 691 -5.23 -61.55 -13.90
C VAL A 691 -6.51 -62.40 -13.89
N ASP A 692 -6.57 -63.52 -13.15
CA ASP A 692 -7.71 -64.47 -13.16
C ASP A 692 -8.43 -64.65 -11.82
N THR A 693 -8.05 -63.92 -10.78
CA THR A 693 -8.73 -64.01 -9.48
C THR A 693 -9.14 -62.64 -8.99
N VAL A 694 -10.41 -62.58 -8.61
CA VAL A 694 -11.06 -61.56 -7.78
C VAL A 694 -11.70 -60.41 -8.58
N LYS A 695 -13.03 -60.49 -8.72
CA LYS A 695 -13.88 -59.30 -8.56
C LYS A 695 -13.69 -58.88 -7.10
N LEU A 696 -12.69 -58.03 -6.84
CA LEU A 696 -12.45 -57.41 -5.52
C LEU A 696 -13.64 -56.51 -5.20
#